data_AF-A0A1T1BGF4-F1
#
_entry.id   AF-A0A1T1BGF4-F1
#
_cell.length_a   1.000
_cell.length_b   1.000
_cell.length_c   1.000
_cell.angle_alpha   90.00
_cell.angle_beta   90.00
_cell.angle_gamma   90.00
#
_symmetry.space_group_name_H-M   'P 1'
#
loop_
_entity.id
_entity.type
_entity.pdbx_description
1 polymer ?
#
loop_
_entity_poly.entity_id
_entity_poly.type
_entity_poly.pdbx_seq_one_letter_code
_entity_poly.pdbx_strand_id
1 'polypeptide(L)'
;MLPLIHQVLFFVFALIAGGFGLWGFYRLYRRVARGAPASEDRAGNPVQRVLYALRVSLTQERTFRRRTTISVLHSFIFYGFVYYLLVNVVDGLEGYIPFHIYSKDSPLLAGYNFLADLLSMLVLVGVVSLLIRRLFLPSKRDFRFTDKTLLHPLLRANYILRDSLIVSSFITFHVGSRVLGNAAKMTEEARKLGGYDSFQPFSSALGRLLFNGASEQAIEGWRIFGYWGALGSVLAFLAYFPFTKHIHIFMAPLNYALKRPVGSGVLPPMKGLEEAMEADEPRLGAEKLEDLEWPRLLDAYSCIQCNRCQDVCPANATGKALSPAALEINKRMELNVIAAHPSPFTLKPAPFEGGAATGHPLLEFAINEESVWACTTCGACMQVCPVQDEQMLDIIDIRRHQVMVAGEFPPQLQTAFRGMERASNPWGISRDKRLEWAEGLKVPTIDENSEPDVIYWVGCAASYDPGAQKVARSFVQLLDKAGVNYAVLGKKEACTGDSARRAGNEFLYQTLAQENVETLNQVAPKLIVATCPHCMNAIGNEYRQLGGDYRTIHHTEYLETLVAAGKLPLTQLAENVTYHDPCYLGRHNGVYDAPRNLITQMAGEVLELERSRENSFCCGAGGAQFWKEEEEGSERVSDNRFRELQARLDDAKAASDEFEQTGKVVAVGCPFCKAMMNSTPEKQKRDDIVVKDVAELMLESVQRADGTWQQAAPTGPVEGATPLEQPEVASAPNAQMPMDRTGDRPGAGAPDAVVGETAAAVINAQPGSPDATQGTQPEAQAAHPEATARKSWKPRAASADDVQPTAPTPAAAPAPAADAAPARKSWKPKAADDVSAAPAAPEAAAATPSAPADAPARKAWAPKAKATGSDDVNPAPVPAEAATEAPARKAWAPKAKAAEPAAEAAPATAEAAPVEAVQTAAPAAGERPKWKPGGAKAAAPASETPAAPVPTDEATQTAVSAPTGERKKWAPKAKAEGEQAAPTPAVAVAPAAAVAPASAAPTTPAEVPSVTGERKKWNPRATPVSAASTAPAAPDAVAAAPAVAPITEHVHLEQVGENSLEEGQQATTAPDATPDVTPATGRRKWEPKKKS
;
A
#
# COMPACT_ATOMS: atom_id res chain seq x y z
N MET A 1 -25.05 -35.36 -25.65
CA MET A 1 -24.54 -36.27 -24.59
C MET A 1 -23.26 -36.96 -25.04
N LEU A 2 -22.40 -37.31 -24.09
CA LEU A 2 -21.22 -38.17 -24.24
C LEU A 2 -21.61 -39.67 -24.21
N PRO A 3 -20.74 -40.58 -24.67
CA PRO A 3 -20.84 -42.00 -24.35
C PRO A 3 -20.76 -42.25 -22.83
N LEU A 4 -21.51 -43.24 -22.33
CA LEU A 4 -21.65 -43.54 -20.90
C LEU A 4 -20.31 -43.68 -20.15
N ILE A 5 -19.31 -44.29 -20.76
CA ILE A 5 -17.97 -44.43 -20.14
C ILE A 5 -17.30 -43.07 -19.88
N HIS A 6 -17.45 -42.10 -20.79
CA HIS A 6 -16.93 -40.75 -20.58
C HIS A 6 -17.77 -39.97 -19.56
N GLN A 7 -19.08 -40.20 -19.47
CA GLN A 7 -19.92 -39.62 -18.41
C GLN A 7 -19.45 -40.09 -17.02
N VAL A 8 -19.26 -41.39 -16.82
CA VAL A 8 -18.79 -41.96 -15.54
C VAL A 8 -17.38 -41.47 -15.20
N LEU A 9 -16.44 -41.54 -16.15
CA LEU A 9 -15.06 -41.06 -15.94
C LEU A 9 -15.01 -39.56 -15.62
N PHE A 10 -15.81 -38.74 -16.31
CA PHE A 10 -15.84 -37.30 -16.08
C PHE A 10 -16.47 -36.95 -14.72
N PHE A 11 -17.52 -37.67 -14.30
CA PHE A 11 -18.13 -37.48 -12.98
C PHE A 11 -17.15 -37.79 -11.84
N VAL A 12 -16.46 -38.94 -11.91
CA VAL A 12 -15.44 -39.34 -10.93
C VAL A 12 -14.29 -38.32 -10.91
N PHE A 13 -13.82 -37.89 -12.08
CA PHE A 13 -12.77 -36.86 -12.18
C PHE A 13 -13.23 -35.51 -11.59
N ALA A 14 -14.46 -35.08 -11.85
CA ALA A 14 -15.02 -33.85 -11.32
C ALA A 14 -15.16 -33.86 -9.79
N LEU A 15 -15.56 -34.99 -9.19
CA LEU A 15 -15.60 -35.15 -7.73
C LEU A 15 -14.20 -35.05 -7.11
N ILE A 16 -13.20 -35.71 -7.70
CA ILE A 16 -11.82 -35.70 -7.20
C ILE A 16 -11.22 -34.28 -7.32
N ALA A 17 -11.29 -33.69 -8.51
CA ALA A 17 -10.72 -32.37 -8.79
C ALA A 17 -11.44 -31.25 -8.02
N GLY A 18 -12.78 -31.33 -7.92
CA GLY A 18 -13.59 -30.42 -7.11
C GLY A 18 -13.27 -30.53 -5.61
N GLY A 19 -13.05 -31.75 -5.11
CA GLY A 19 -12.62 -31.98 -3.72
C GLY A 19 -11.27 -31.32 -3.41
N PHE A 20 -10.26 -31.48 -4.28
CA PHE A 20 -8.98 -30.81 -4.11
C PHE A 20 -9.06 -29.29 -4.31
N GLY A 21 -9.92 -28.81 -5.21
CA GLY A 21 -10.24 -27.38 -5.35
C GLY A 21 -10.80 -26.78 -4.06
N LEU A 22 -11.91 -27.33 -3.55
CA LEU A 22 -12.54 -26.89 -2.30
C LEU A 22 -11.56 -26.95 -1.11
N TRP A 23 -10.73 -27.99 -1.04
CA TRP A 23 -9.66 -28.09 -0.04
C TRP A 23 -8.63 -26.96 -0.16
N GLY A 24 -8.16 -26.66 -1.38
CA GLY A 24 -7.24 -25.55 -1.63
C GLY A 24 -7.85 -24.18 -1.32
N PHE A 25 -9.13 -23.96 -1.61
CA PHE A 25 -9.86 -22.72 -1.25
C PHE A 25 -10.07 -22.60 0.27
N TYR A 26 -10.39 -23.69 0.97
CA TYR A 26 -10.46 -23.70 2.44
C TYR A 26 -9.09 -23.38 3.08
N ARG A 27 -8.01 -23.95 2.55
CA ARG A 27 -6.64 -23.64 2.98
C ARG A 27 -6.24 -22.19 2.67
N LEU A 28 -6.64 -21.64 1.52
CA LEU A 28 -6.49 -20.22 1.20
C LEU A 28 -7.21 -19.32 2.21
N TYR A 29 -8.48 -19.63 2.53
CA TYR A 29 -9.24 -18.92 3.57
C TYR A 29 -8.49 -18.96 4.92
N ARG A 30 -8.00 -20.13 5.35
CA ARG A 30 -7.19 -20.25 6.57
C ARG A 30 -5.94 -19.37 6.54
N ARG A 31 -5.25 -19.26 5.40
CA ARG A 31 -4.05 -18.39 5.26
C ARG A 31 -4.38 -16.91 5.40
N VAL A 32 -5.45 -16.43 4.74
CA VAL A 32 -5.89 -15.02 4.87
C VAL A 32 -6.34 -14.73 6.31
N ALA A 33 -7.08 -15.65 6.92
CA ALA A 33 -7.55 -15.56 8.31
C ALA A 33 -6.45 -15.75 9.39
N ARG A 34 -5.16 -15.77 9.03
CA ARG A 34 -4.05 -15.70 10.00
C ARG A 34 -3.61 -14.29 10.33
N GLY A 35 -3.90 -13.30 9.48
CA GLY A 35 -3.59 -11.90 9.72
C GLY A 35 -4.43 -11.30 10.85
N ALA A 36 -3.94 -10.22 11.44
CA ALA A 36 -4.56 -9.54 12.56
C ALA A 36 -6.00 -9.06 12.27
N PRO A 37 -6.84 -8.87 13.31
CA PRO A 37 -8.17 -8.27 13.14
C PRO A 37 -8.07 -6.89 12.49
N ALA A 38 -8.90 -6.64 11.47
CA ALA A 38 -8.94 -5.33 10.83
C ALA A 38 -9.42 -4.25 11.82
N SER A 39 -8.65 -3.16 11.93
CA SER A 39 -8.95 -2.01 12.79
C SER A 39 -10.22 -1.26 12.35
N GLU A 40 -10.56 -1.32 11.07
CA GLU A 40 -11.70 -0.66 10.42
C GLU A 40 -12.72 -1.67 9.90
N ASP A 41 -14.00 -1.28 9.82
CA ASP A 41 -15.06 -2.12 9.28
C ASP A 41 -14.88 -2.42 7.77
N ARG A 42 -14.82 -3.71 7.44
CA ARG A 42 -14.76 -4.24 6.08
C ARG A 42 -16.06 -4.91 5.62
N ALA A 43 -17.08 -5.03 6.47
CA ALA A 43 -18.26 -5.88 6.26
C ALA A 43 -19.61 -5.15 6.31
N GLY A 44 -19.72 -3.99 6.98
CA GLY A 44 -20.94 -3.18 7.04
C GLY A 44 -21.42 -2.71 5.66
N ASN A 45 -22.73 -2.47 5.52
CA ASN A 45 -23.41 -2.21 4.26
C ASN A 45 -23.11 -3.25 3.14
N PRO A 46 -23.28 -4.55 3.40
CA PRO A 46 -22.87 -5.62 2.48
C PRO A 46 -23.54 -5.54 1.10
N VAL A 47 -24.78 -5.07 1.01
CA VAL A 47 -25.49 -4.90 -0.26
C VAL A 47 -24.82 -3.83 -1.14
N GLN A 48 -24.45 -2.68 -0.56
CA GLN A 48 -23.71 -1.62 -1.27
C GLN A 48 -22.32 -2.10 -1.70
N ARG A 49 -21.61 -2.82 -0.82
CA ARG A 49 -20.30 -3.43 -1.10
C ARG A 49 -20.35 -4.43 -2.25
N VAL A 50 -21.36 -5.31 -2.29
CA VAL A 50 -21.56 -6.28 -3.38
C VAL A 50 -21.95 -5.57 -4.68
N LEU A 51 -22.82 -4.57 -4.65
CA LEU A 51 -23.18 -3.76 -5.83
C LEU A 51 -21.97 -2.99 -6.38
N TYR A 52 -21.12 -2.44 -5.51
CA TYR A 52 -19.84 -1.82 -5.88
C TYR A 52 -18.89 -2.83 -6.54
N ALA A 53 -18.69 -3.99 -5.90
CA ALA A 53 -17.83 -5.06 -6.43
C ALA A 53 -18.31 -5.57 -7.80
N LEU A 54 -19.62 -5.76 -7.98
CA LEU A 54 -20.22 -6.13 -9.26
C LEU A 54 -20.02 -5.02 -10.31
N ARG A 55 -20.31 -3.75 -9.98
CA ARG A 55 -20.09 -2.62 -10.88
C ARG A 55 -18.63 -2.52 -11.33
N VAL A 56 -17.67 -2.46 -10.39
CA VAL A 56 -16.25 -2.27 -10.71
C VAL A 56 -15.68 -3.46 -11.48
N SER A 57 -16.12 -4.68 -11.16
CA SER A 57 -15.74 -5.88 -11.92
C SER A 57 -16.29 -5.82 -13.35
N LEU A 58 -17.59 -5.54 -13.54
CA LEU A 58 -18.25 -5.61 -14.84
C LEU A 58 -17.95 -4.42 -15.75
N THR A 59 -17.70 -3.22 -15.21
CA THR A 59 -17.26 -2.06 -16.01
C THR A 59 -15.77 -2.09 -16.35
N GLN A 60 -14.96 -2.85 -15.58
CA GLN A 60 -13.50 -2.81 -15.64
C GLN A 60 -12.91 -1.39 -15.48
N GLU A 61 -13.65 -0.43 -14.89
CA GLU A 61 -13.31 1.00 -14.86
C GLU A 61 -11.88 1.24 -14.31
N ARG A 62 -11.54 0.54 -13.22
CA ARG A 62 -10.20 0.51 -12.61
C ARG A 62 -9.11 -0.02 -13.54
N THR A 63 -9.40 -1.06 -14.32
CA THR A 63 -8.48 -1.66 -15.30
C THR A 63 -8.18 -0.69 -16.44
N PHE A 64 -9.11 0.14 -16.88
CA PHE A 64 -8.87 1.04 -18.02
C PHE A 64 -8.00 2.28 -17.71
N ARG A 65 -7.90 2.72 -16.44
CA ARG A 65 -7.23 3.97 -15.97
C ARG A 65 -5.82 4.35 -16.48
N ARG A 66 -5.05 3.49 -17.16
CA ARG A 66 -3.65 3.82 -17.59
C ARG A 66 -3.15 3.14 -18.86
N ARG A 67 -3.48 1.86 -19.08
CA ARG A 67 -2.82 1.01 -20.08
C ARG A 67 -3.82 0.52 -21.14
N THR A 68 -4.55 1.44 -21.77
CA THR A 68 -5.78 1.20 -22.58
C THR A 68 -5.70 -0.02 -23.51
N THR A 69 -4.69 -0.13 -24.39
CA THR A 69 -4.55 -1.26 -25.32
C THR A 69 -4.42 -2.62 -24.62
N ILE A 70 -3.73 -2.66 -23.48
CA ILE A 70 -3.57 -3.87 -22.65
C ILE A 70 -4.89 -4.17 -21.94
N SER A 71 -5.62 -3.15 -21.51
CA SER A 71 -6.94 -3.28 -20.89
C SER A 71 -8.01 -3.78 -21.88
N VAL A 72 -7.93 -3.43 -23.17
CA VAL A 72 -8.77 -4.01 -24.23
C VAL A 72 -8.46 -5.50 -24.42
N LEU A 73 -7.19 -5.88 -24.57
CA LEU A 73 -6.80 -7.29 -24.70
C LEU A 73 -7.17 -8.12 -23.46
N HIS A 74 -7.08 -7.51 -22.26
CA HIS A 74 -7.56 -8.12 -21.02
C HIS A 74 -9.09 -8.23 -20.97
N SER A 75 -9.84 -7.22 -21.46
CA SER A 75 -11.30 -7.25 -21.43
C SER A 75 -11.89 -8.34 -22.31
N PHE A 76 -11.24 -8.69 -23.43
CA PHE A 76 -11.59 -9.87 -24.22
C PHE A 76 -11.53 -11.16 -23.40
N ILE A 77 -10.46 -11.34 -22.60
CA ILE A 77 -10.33 -12.48 -21.68
C ILE A 77 -11.40 -12.39 -20.59
N PHE A 78 -11.53 -11.24 -19.92
CA PHE A 78 -12.48 -11.06 -18.81
C PHE A 78 -13.93 -11.33 -19.21
N TYR A 79 -14.46 -10.64 -20.23
CA TYR A 79 -15.85 -10.83 -20.65
C TYR A 79 -16.11 -12.22 -21.22
N GLY A 80 -15.12 -12.82 -21.91
CA GLY A 80 -15.18 -14.22 -22.32
C GLY A 80 -15.29 -15.16 -21.13
N PHE A 81 -14.42 -15.03 -20.11
CA PHE A 81 -14.46 -15.88 -18.92
C PHE A 81 -15.73 -15.68 -18.07
N VAL A 82 -16.24 -14.44 -17.94
CA VAL A 82 -17.53 -14.17 -17.28
C VAL A 82 -18.67 -14.84 -18.02
N TYR A 83 -18.71 -14.73 -19.35
CA TYR A 83 -19.73 -15.39 -20.16
C TYR A 83 -19.61 -16.92 -20.09
N TYR A 84 -18.39 -17.45 -20.11
CA TYR A 84 -18.08 -18.88 -20.00
C TYR A 84 -18.56 -19.52 -18.69
N LEU A 85 -18.90 -18.76 -17.64
CA LEU A 85 -19.60 -19.31 -16.47
C LEU A 85 -20.95 -19.92 -16.88
N LEU A 86 -21.70 -19.27 -17.76
CA LEU A 86 -22.93 -19.82 -18.36
C LEU A 86 -22.61 -20.92 -19.37
N VAL A 87 -21.64 -20.68 -20.27
CA VAL A 87 -21.37 -21.60 -21.38
C VAL A 87 -20.81 -22.95 -20.88
N ASN A 88 -19.96 -22.97 -19.86
CA ASN A 88 -19.46 -24.20 -19.26
C ASN A 88 -20.55 -25.01 -18.52
N VAL A 89 -21.58 -24.35 -17.97
CA VAL A 89 -22.76 -25.02 -17.39
C VAL A 89 -23.58 -25.67 -18.50
N VAL A 90 -23.82 -24.97 -19.61
CA VAL A 90 -24.54 -25.51 -20.77
C VAL A 90 -23.80 -26.71 -21.38
N ASP A 91 -22.50 -26.58 -21.67
CA ASP A 91 -21.68 -27.66 -22.22
C ASP A 91 -21.69 -28.89 -21.30
N GLY A 92 -21.53 -28.68 -19.99
CA GLY A 92 -21.57 -29.75 -19.00
C GLY A 92 -22.90 -30.48 -19.01
N LEU A 93 -24.01 -29.74 -19.08
CA LEU A 93 -25.34 -30.33 -19.23
C LEU A 93 -25.51 -31.07 -20.56
N GLU A 94 -25.05 -30.54 -21.70
CA GLU A 94 -25.06 -31.24 -23.01
C GLU A 94 -24.24 -32.55 -22.98
N GLY A 95 -23.27 -32.67 -22.06
CA GLY A 95 -22.51 -33.91 -21.82
C GLY A 95 -23.34 -35.04 -21.22
N TYR A 96 -24.24 -34.73 -20.29
CA TYR A 96 -25.05 -35.72 -19.57
C TYR A 96 -26.45 -35.93 -20.15
N ILE A 97 -27.09 -34.87 -20.63
CA ILE A 97 -28.50 -34.85 -21.02
C ILE A 97 -28.62 -34.72 -22.55
N PRO A 98 -29.54 -35.44 -23.22
CA PRO A 98 -29.79 -35.31 -24.66
C PRO A 98 -30.64 -34.08 -25.00
N PHE A 99 -30.09 -32.88 -24.83
CA PHE A 99 -30.60 -31.65 -25.43
C PHE A 99 -29.51 -30.98 -26.28
N HIS A 100 -29.94 -30.03 -27.11
CA HIS A 100 -29.07 -29.24 -27.98
C HIS A 100 -29.58 -27.80 -28.03
N ILE A 101 -28.68 -26.83 -28.12
CA ILE A 101 -29.03 -25.42 -28.33
C ILE A 101 -28.84 -25.05 -29.81
N TYR A 102 -29.89 -25.20 -30.62
CA TYR A 102 -29.87 -24.75 -32.02
C TYR A 102 -30.33 -23.30 -32.15
N SER A 103 -29.56 -22.49 -32.88
CA SER A 103 -29.85 -21.07 -33.13
C SER A 103 -31.18 -20.83 -33.86
N LYS A 104 -31.64 -21.80 -34.65
CA LYS A 104 -32.93 -21.75 -35.37
C LYS A 104 -34.16 -21.78 -34.43
N ASP A 105 -34.02 -22.32 -33.21
CA ASP A 105 -35.17 -22.62 -32.34
C ASP A 105 -35.66 -21.37 -31.58
N SER A 106 -34.77 -20.38 -31.35
CA SER A 106 -35.13 -19.08 -30.74
C SER A 106 -34.03 -18.03 -30.96
N PRO A 107 -34.39 -16.75 -31.22
CA PRO A 107 -33.42 -15.65 -31.30
C PRO A 107 -32.55 -15.48 -30.05
N LEU A 108 -33.02 -15.91 -28.87
CA LEU A 108 -32.23 -15.88 -27.64
C LEU A 108 -31.10 -16.93 -27.67
N LEU A 109 -31.39 -18.11 -28.22
CA LEU A 109 -30.43 -19.20 -28.38
C LEU A 109 -29.42 -18.88 -29.51
N ALA A 110 -29.89 -18.24 -30.58
CA ALA A 110 -29.04 -17.67 -31.62
C ALA A 110 -28.05 -16.63 -31.06
N GLY A 111 -28.55 -15.70 -30.25
CA GLY A 111 -27.72 -14.71 -29.56
C GLY A 111 -26.72 -15.37 -28.59
N TYR A 112 -27.15 -16.40 -27.85
CA TYR A 112 -26.27 -17.15 -26.95
C TYR A 112 -25.11 -17.83 -27.70
N ASN A 113 -25.41 -18.53 -28.79
CA ASN A 113 -24.42 -19.22 -29.62
C ASN A 113 -23.46 -18.23 -30.30
N PHE A 114 -23.97 -17.10 -30.80
CA PHE A 114 -23.14 -16.05 -31.39
C PHE A 114 -22.18 -15.39 -30.39
N LEU A 115 -22.65 -15.09 -29.17
CA LEU A 115 -21.77 -14.59 -28.11
C LEU A 115 -20.73 -15.65 -27.72
N ALA A 116 -21.10 -16.93 -27.64
CA ALA A 116 -20.15 -18.00 -27.32
C ALA A 116 -19.03 -18.11 -28.37
N ASP A 117 -19.40 -18.16 -29.66
CA ASP A 117 -18.46 -18.29 -30.78
C ASP A 117 -17.56 -17.05 -30.93
N LEU A 118 -18.13 -15.84 -30.86
CA LEU A 118 -17.38 -14.58 -30.92
C LEU A 118 -16.43 -14.42 -29.72
N LEU A 119 -16.91 -14.64 -28.49
CA LEU A 119 -16.07 -14.50 -27.31
C LEU A 119 -14.98 -15.56 -27.23
N SER A 120 -15.23 -16.79 -27.72
CA SER A 120 -14.18 -17.81 -27.87
C SER A 120 -12.99 -17.27 -28.66
N MET A 121 -13.25 -16.66 -29.83
CA MET A 121 -12.20 -16.10 -30.68
C MET A 121 -11.54 -14.86 -30.06
N LEU A 122 -12.30 -13.98 -29.40
CA LEU A 122 -11.74 -12.81 -28.72
C LEU A 122 -10.83 -13.20 -27.54
N VAL A 123 -11.17 -14.23 -26.76
CA VAL A 123 -10.29 -14.74 -25.68
C VAL A 123 -8.98 -15.27 -26.26
N LEU A 124 -9.03 -16.04 -27.36
CA LEU A 124 -7.81 -16.53 -28.04
C LEU A 124 -6.95 -15.38 -28.56
N VAL A 125 -7.55 -14.38 -29.22
CA VAL A 125 -6.84 -13.17 -29.67
C VAL A 125 -6.23 -12.42 -28.47
N GLY A 126 -6.96 -12.28 -27.37
CA GLY A 126 -6.50 -11.64 -26.14
C GLY A 126 -5.29 -12.34 -25.52
N VAL A 127 -5.38 -13.65 -25.25
CA VAL A 127 -4.29 -14.40 -24.61
C VAL A 127 -3.06 -14.53 -25.51
N VAL A 128 -3.25 -14.77 -26.81
CA VAL A 128 -2.13 -14.84 -27.77
C VAL A 128 -1.45 -13.49 -27.91
N SER A 129 -2.20 -12.38 -27.98
CA SER A 129 -1.61 -11.04 -28.06
C SER A 129 -0.85 -10.67 -26.79
N LEU A 130 -1.37 -11.00 -25.61
CA LEU A 130 -0.68 -10.77 -24.33
C LEU A 130 0.54 -11.69 -24.16
N LEU A 131 0.50 -12.92 -24.67
CA LEU A 131 1.64 -13.84 -24.67
C LEU A 131 2.75 -13.39 -25.64
N ILE A 132 2.39 -12.96 -26.86
CA ILE A 132 3.32 -12.36 -27.82
C ILE A 132 3.96 -11.12 -27.22
N ARG A 133 3.16 -10.25 -26.56
CA ARG A 133 3.67 -9.09 -25.83
C ARG A 133 4.61 -9.49 -24.67
N ARG A 134 4.30 -10.56 -23.95
CA ARG A 134 5.08 -11.08 -22.81
C ARG A 134 6.44 -11.62 -23.22
N LEU A 135 6.55 -12.25 -24.40
CA LEU A 135 7.74 -12.98 -24.83
C LEU A 135 8.60 -12.23 -25.86
N PHE A 136 7.99 -11.49 -26.79
CA PHE A 136 8.69 -10.99 -27.98
C PHE A 136 8.75 -9.46 -28.11
N LEU A 137 7.84 -8.71 -27.49
CA LEU A 137 7.83 -7.24 -27.63
C LEU A 137 8.83 -6.53 -26.67
N PRO A 138 9.29 -5.31 -27.02
CA PRO A 138 10.16 -4.49 -26.15
C PRO A 138 9.55 -4.01 -24.82
N SER A 139 8.39 -4.50 -24.38
CA SER A 139 7.73 -4.13 -23.10
C SER A 139 8.46 -4.63 -21.84
N LYS A 140 9.79 -4.79 -21.91
CA LYS A 140 10.66 -5.32 -20.85
C LYS A 140 10.64 -4.48 -19.56
N ARG A 141 10.21 -3.19 -19.61
CA ARG A 141 10.08 -2.34 -18.42
C ARG A 141 8.99 -2.83 -17.44
N ASP A 142 7.91 -3.43 -17.94
CA ASP A 142 6.76 -3.86 -17.13
C ASP A 142 7.08 -4.83 -15.99
N PHE A 143 8.10 -5.67 -16.16
CA PHE A 143 8.45 -6.75 -15.24
C PHE A 143 9.93 -6.70 -14.83
N ARG A 144 10.55 -5.52 -14.95
CA ARG A 144 11.84 -5.22 -14.33
C ARG A 144 11.61 -4.58 -12.98
N PHE A 145 12.39 -5.06 -12.01
CA PHE A 145 12.59 -4.42 -10.71
C PHE A 145 13.96 -3.71 -10.77
N THR A 146 14.32 -2.89 -9.78
CA THR A 146 15.70 -2.40 -9.69
C THR A 146 16.57 -3.50 -9.08
N ASP A 147 17.88 -3.49 -9.32
CA ASP A 147 18.78 -4.50 -8.75
C ASP A 147 18.86 -4.42 -7.21
N LYS A 148 18.42 -3.28 -6.63
CA LYS A 148 18.24 -3.06 -5.19
C LYS A 148 16.89 -3.58 -4.64
N THR A 149 15.89 -3.80 -5.48
CA THR A 149 14.57 -4.31 -5.04
C THR A 149 14.72 -5.71 -4.44
N LEU A 150 14.24 -5.91 -3.21
CA LEU A 150 14.18 -7.24 -2.61
C LEU A 150 13.20 -8.13 -3.40
N LEU A 151 13.68 -9.28 -3.85
CA LEU A 151 12.90 -10.28 -4.59
C LEU A 151 13.03 -11.64 -3.92
N HIS A 152 11.88 -12.21 -3.53
CA HIS A 152 11.76 -13.55 -2.99
C HIS A 152 12.42 -14.58 -3.93
N PRO A 153 13.13 -15.62 -3.43
CA PRO A 153 13.95 -16.52 -4.25
C PRO A 153 13.27 -17.14 -5.47
N LEU A 154 11.98 -17.51 -5.37
CA LEU A 154 11.20 -18.01 -6.52
C LEU A 154 11.12 -17.01 -7.69
N LEU A 155 11.10 -15.70 -7.44
CA LEU A 155 11.05 -14.69 -8.49
C LEU A 155 12.37 -14.60 -9.25
N ARG A 156 13.50 -14.70 -8.52
CA ARG A 156 14.85 -14.84 -9.11
C ARG A 156 14.94 -16.12 -9.96
N ALA A 157 14.27 -17.19 -9.55
CA ALA A 157 14.08 -18.42 -10.33
C ALA A 157 12.99 -18.33 -11.44
N ASN A 158 12.74 -17.13 -11.99
CA ASN A 158 11.81 -16.88 -13.10
C ASN A 158 10.34 -17.33 -12.88
N TYR A 159 9.86 -17.48 -11.64
CA TYR A 159 8.49 -17.93 -11.35
C TYR A 159 7.43 -17.10 -12.07
N ILE A 160 7.58 -15.77 -12.16
CA ILE A 160 6.62 -14.87 -12.84
C ILE A 160 6.43 -15.28 -14.31
N LEU A 161 7.50 -15.71 -14.99
CA LEU A 161 7.42 -16.24 -16.36
C LEU A 161 6.76 -17.63 -16.37
N ARG A 162 7.18 -18.54 -15.48
CA ARG A 162 6.63 -19.90 -15.38
C ARG A 162 5.11 -19.90 -15.15
N ASP A 163 4.64 -19.16 -14.15
CA ASP A 163 3.21 -19.00 -13.83
C ASP A 163 2.46 -18.31 -14.98
N SER A 164 3.07 -17.35 -15.67
CA SER A 164 2.49 -16.75 -16.90
C SER A 164 2.34 -17.73 -18.05
N LEU A 165 3.29 -18.66 -18.24
CA LEU A 165 3.23 -19.69 -19.27
C LEU A 165 2.18 -20.76 -18.92
N ILE A 166 2.16 -21.26 -17.69
CA ILE A 166 1.14 -22.24 -17.24
C ILE A 166 -0.27 -21.65 -17.42
N VAL A 167 -0.48 -20.40 -17.00
CA VAL A 167 -1.73 -19.64 -17.20
C VAL A 167 -2.10 -19.52 -18.68
N SER A 168 -1.17 -19.07 -19.54
CA SER A 168 -1.49 -18.82 -20.95
C SER A 168 -1.77 -20.12 -21.69
N SER A 169 -1.04 -21.19 -21.37
CA SER A 169 -1.28 -22.54 -21.88
C SER A 169 -2.63 -23.09 -21.42
N PHE A 170 -3.01 -22.90 -20.14
CA PHE A 170 -4.33 -23.30 -19.65
C PHE A 170 -5.46 -22.59 -20.42
N ILE A 171 -5.43 -21.26 -20.53
CA ILE A 171 -6.46 -20.49 -21.26
C ILE A 171 -6.54 -20.95 -22.72
N THR A 172 -5.38 -21.07 -23.38
CA THR A 172 -5.30 -21.44 -24.81
C THR A 172 -5.77 -22.88 -25.03
N PHE A 173 -5.47 -23.81 -24.13
CA PHE A 173 -5.93 -25.20 -24.22
C PHE A 173 -7.42 -25.33 -23.93
N HIS A 174 -7.92 -24.70 -22.86
CA HIS A 174 -9.33 -24.68 -22.48
C HIS A 174 -10.22 -24.15 -23.63
N VAL A 175 -9.89 -22.95 -24.11
CA VAL A 175 -10.67 -22.29 -25.17
C VAL A 175 -10.42 -22.92 -26.54
N GLY A 176 -9.18 -23.30 -26.87
CA GLY A 176 -8.84 -23.95 -28.13
C GLY A 176 -9.52 -25.31 -28.28
N SER A 177 -9.53 -26.13 -27.23
CA SER A 177 -10.25 -27.41 -27.22
C SER A 177 -11.76 -27.21 -27.39
N ARG A 178 -12.33 -26.20 -26.72
CA ARG A 178 -13.74 -25.80 -26.93
C ARG A 178 -14.02 -25.50 -28.41
N VAL A 179 -13.23 -24.61 -29.02
CA VAL A 179 -13.41 -24.17 -30.41
C VAL A 179 -13.29 -25.35 -31.39
N LEU A 180 -12.32 -26.27 -31.17
CA LEU A 180 -12.15 -27.46 -32.00
C LEU A 180 -13.31 -28.46 -31.84
N GLY A 181 -13.78 -28.70 -30.61
CA GLY A 181 -14.95 -29.54 -30.36
C GLY A 181 -16.24 -28.97 -30.92
N ASN A 182 -16.42 -27.64 -30.84
CA ASN A 182 -17.58 -26.96 -31.41
C ASN A 182 -17.53 -26.94 -32.95
N ALA A 183 -16.34 -26.78 -33.54
CA ALA A 183 -16.15 -26.91 -34.99
C ALA A 183 -16.51 -28.34 -35.50
N ALA A 184 -16.20 -29.38 -34.73
CA ALA A 184 -16.64 -30.74 -35.03
C ALA A 184 -18.17 -30.90 -34.90
N LYS A 185 -18.78 -30.36 -33.81
CA LYS A 185 -20.24 -30.28 -33.62
C LYS A 185 -20.94 -29.57 -34.79
N MET A 186 -20.39 -28.45 -35.27
CA MET A 186 -20.96 -27.71 -36.41
C MET A 186 -20.98 -28.52 -37.72
N THR A 187 -19.98 -29.39 -37.96
CA THR A 187 -19.99 -30.25 -39.15
C THR A 187 -20.97 -31.42 -39.01
N GLU A 188 -21.11 -32.02 -37.83
CA GLU A 188 -22.17 -33.00 -37.54
C GLU A 188 -23.57 -32.40 -37.72
N GLU A 189 -23.81 -31.20 -37.17
CA GLU A 189 -25.07 -30.49 -37.29
C GLU A 189 -25.34 -30.08 -38.74
N ALA A 190 -24.32 -29.66 -39.50
CA ALA A 190 -24.47 -29.40 -40.94
C ALA A 190 -24.86 -30.65 -41.74
N ARG A 191 -24.32 -31.82 -41.41
CA ARG A 191 -24.71 -33.11 -42.03
C ARG A 191 -26.14 -33.52 -41.67
N LYS A 192 -26.61 -33.22 -40.44
CA LYS A 192 -27.95 -33.57 -39.95
C LYS A 192 -29.05 -32.58 -40.34
N LEU A 193 -28.72 -31.30 -40.48
CA LEU A 193 -29.66 -30.20 -40.70
C LEU A 193 -29.58 -29.58 -42.11
N GLY A 194 -28.66 -30.05 -42.96
CA GLY A 194 -28.48 -29.57 -44.34
C GLY A 194 -27.73 -28.25 -44.48
N GLY A 195 -27.19 -27.69 -43.39
CA GLY A 195 -26.45 -26.43 -43.41
C GLY A 195 -25.78 -26.09 -42.08
N TYR A 196 -24.65 -25.39 -42.16
CA TYR A 196 -23.92 -24.85 -41.01
C TYR A 196 -24.66 -23.68 -40.36
N ASP A 197 -24.55 -23.53 -39.04
CA ASP A 197 -25.16 -22.42 -38.30
C ASP A 197 -24.49 -21.07 -38.62
N SER A 198 -25.29 -20.12 -39.12
CA SER A 198 -24.87 -18.75 -39.42
C SER A 198 -24.60 -17.91 -38.17
N PHE A 199 -25.15 -18.30 -37.01
CA PHE A 199 -24.87 -17.65 -35.73
C PHE A 199 -23.59 -18.16 -35.06
N GLN A 200 -22.93 -19.19 -35.60
CA GLN A 200 -21.61 -19.66 -35.13
C GLN A 200 -20.58 -19.57 -36.27
N PRO A 201 -20.32 -18.37 -36.82
CA PRO A 201 -19.55 -18.20 -38.05
C PRO A 201 -18.11 -18.72 -37.96
N PHE A 202 -17.43 -18.60 -36.81
CA PHE A 202 -16.05 -19.03 -36.63
C PHE A 202 -15.96 -20.54 -36.47
N SER A 203 -16.76 -21.14 -35.58
CA SER A 203 -16.86 -22.60 -35.44
C SER A 203 -17.33 -23.28 -36.73
N SER A 204 -18.29 -22.68 -37.46
CA SER A 204 -18.74 -23.17 -38.77
C SER A 204 -17.66 -23.06 -39.85
N ALA A 205 -16.91 -21.96 -39.91
CA ALA A 205 -15.79 -21.83 -40.84
C ALA A 205 -14.67 -22.84 -40.54
N LEU A 206 -14.34 -23.04 -39.27
CA LEU A 206 -13.33 -24.02 -38.84
C LEU A 206 -13.81 -25.47 -39.06
N GLY A 207 -15.10 -25.74 -38.86
CA GLY A 207 -15.72 -27.03 -39.16
C GLY A 207 -15.65 -27.40 -40.64
N ARG A 208 -15.92 -26.42 -41.53
CA ARG A 208 -15.72 -26.57 -42.98
C ARG A 208 -14.26 -26.82 -43.35
N LEU A 209 -13.33 -26.12 -42.71
CA LEU A 209 -11.90 -26.19 -43.03
C LEU A 209 -11.24 -27.49 -42.56
N LEU A 210 -11.54 -27.95 -41.34
CA LEU A 210 -10.86 -29.09 -40.71
C LEU A 210 -11.64 -30.41 -40.78
N PHE A 211 -12.97 -30.37 -40.77
CA PHE A 211 -13.80 -31.56 -40.51
C PHE A 211 -14.77 -31.93 -41.63
N ASN A 212 -14.94 -31.11 -42.67
CA ASN A 212 -15.89 -31.39 -43.76
C ASN A 212 -15.70 -32.78 -44.42
N GLY A 213 -14.45 -33.23 -44.58
CA GLY A 213 -14.10 -34.56 -45.10
C GLY A 213 -13.84 -35.64 -44.04
N ALA A 214 -14.04 -35.35 -42.74
CA ALA A 214 -13.75 -36.30 -41.65
C ALA A 214 -14.84 -37.38 -41.51
N SER A 215 -14.48 -38.58 -41.03
CA SER A 215 -15.46 -39.61 -40.69
C SER A 215 -16.28 -39.22 -39.44
N GLU A 216 -17.46 -39.82 -39.28
CA GLU A 216 -18.28 -39.61 -38.07
C GLU A 216 -17.52 -39.97 -36.78
N GLN A 217 -16.69 -41.03 -36.81
CA GLN A 217 -15.86 -41.41 -35.65
C GLN A 217 -14.81 -40.36 -35.31
N ALA A 218 -14.21 -39.72 -36.33
CA ALA A 218 -13.26 -38.64 -36.11
C ALA A 218 -13.96 -37.39 -35.54
N ILE A 219 -15.16 -37.06 -36.03
CA ILE A 219 -15.98 -35.96 -35.52
C ILE A 219 -16.40 -36.21 -34.07
N GLU A 220 -16.87 -37.42 -33.73
CA GLU A 220 -17.17 -37.82 -32.35
C GLU A 220 -15.93 -37.72 -31.45
N GLY A 221 -14.79 -38.24 -31.90
CA GLY A 221 -13.51 -38.13 -31.18
C GLY A 221 -13.11 -36.68 -30.88
N TRP A 222 -13.24 -35.77 -31.86
CA TRP A 222 -12.95 -34.35 -31.66
C TRP A 222 -13.96 -33.63 -30.76
N ARG A 223 -15.23 -34.05 -30.74
CA ARG A 223 -16.24 -33.56 -29.76
C ARG A 223 -15.91 -34.02 -28.34
N ILE A 224 -15.54 -35.29 -28.16
CA ILE A 224 -15.13 -35.84 -26.86
C ILE A 224 -13.84 -35.16 -26.37
N PHE A 225 -12.85 -34.99 -27.25
CA PHE A 225 -11.64 -34.19 -26.96
C PHE A 225 -12.00 -32.76 -26.56
N GLY A 226 -12.88 -32.09 -27.29
CA GLY A 226 -13.27 -30.72 -26.99
C GLY A 226 -13.95 -30.57 -25.64
N TYR A 227 -14.86 -31.49 -25.28
CA TYR A 227 -15.49 -31.53 -23.97
C TYR A 227 -14.48 -31.72 -22.84
N TRP A 228 -13.59 -32.73 -22.95
CA TRP A 228 -12.59 -33.01 -21.93
C TRP A 228 -11.49 -31.93 -21.85
N GLY A 229 -11.07 -31.40 -22.99
CA GLY A 229 -10.09 -30.31 -23.06
C GLY A 229 -10.65 -28.98 -22.54
N ALA A 230 -11.94 -28.70 -22.76
CA ALA A 230 -12.61 -27.53 -22.19
C ALA A 230 -12.90 -27.73 -20.69
N LEU A 231 -13.85 -28.59 -20.33
CA LEU A 231 -14.35 -28.68 -18.95
C LEU A 231 -13.41 -29.47 -18.03
N GLY A 232 -12.73 -30.47 -18.55
CA GLY A 232 -11.74 -31.25 -17.79
C GLY A 232 -10.50 -30.44 -17.42
N SER A 233 -10.06 -29.51 -18.29
CA SER A 233 -8.97 -28.59 -17.92
C SER A 233 -9.39 -27.58 -16.86
N VAL A 234 -10.63 -27.06 -16.88
CA VAL A 234 -11.16 -26.18 -15.83
C VAL A 234 -11.16 -26.90 -14.47
N LEU A 235 -11.63 -28.15 -14.43
CA LEU A 235 -11.61 -28.97 -13.22
C LEU A 235 -10.19 -29.26 -12.74
N ALA A 236 -9.27 -29.66 -13.64
CA ALA A 236 -7.85 -29.85 -13.30
C ALA A 236 -7.21 -28.58 -12.73
N PHE A 237 -7.49 -27.43 -13.36
CA PHE A 237 -6.95 -26.13 -12.97
C PHE A 237 -7.59 -25.60 -11.68
N LEU A 238 -8.83 -25.98 -11.34
CA LEU A 238 -9.50 -25.62 -10.09
C LEU A 238 -8.75 -26.11 -8.85
N ALA A 239 -8.15 -27.30 -8.91
CA ALA A 239 -7.31 -27.84 -7.83
C ALA A 239 -5.97 -27.09 -7.66
N TYR A 240 -5.45 -26.50 -8.75
CA TYR A 240 -4.22 -25.71 -8.75
C TYR A 240 -4.45 -24.22 -8.44
N PHE A 241 -5.63 -23.69 -8.78
CA PHE A 241 -6.06 -22.29 -8.69
C PHE A 241 -5.61 -21.56 -7.42
N PRO A 242 -5.80 -22.09 -6.19
CA PRO A 242 -5.51 -21.41 -4.93
C PRO A 242 -4.02 -21.17 -4.61
N PHE A 243 -3.13 -21.58 -5.52
CA PHE A 243 -1.67 -21.44 -5.40
C PHE A 243 -1.05 -20.66 -6.57
N THR A 244 -1.86 -20.10 -7.47
CA THR A 244 -1.44 -19.37 -8.68
C THR A 244 -1.73 -17.87 -8.58
N LYS A 245 -1.24 -17.06 -9.54
CA LYS A 245 -1.78 -15.70 -9.74
C LYS A 245 -3.22 -15.69 -10.27
N HIS A 246 -3.76 -16.78 -10.80
CA HIS A 246 -5.13 -16.81 -11.33
C HIS A 246 -6.23 -16.73 -10.27
N ILE A 247 -5.89 -16.97 -9.01
CA ILE A 247 -6.75 -16.72 -7.85
C ILE A 247 -7.35 -15.31 -7.79
N HIS A 248 -6.70 -14.30 -8.41
CA HIS A 248 -7.23 -12.93 -8.53
C HIS A 248 -8.64 -12.84 -9.14
N ILE A 249 -9.07 -13.80 -9.98
CA ILE A 249 -10.41 -13.80 -10.58
C ILE A 249 -11.50 -13.89 -9.50
N PHE A 250 -11.23 -14.56 -8.38
CA PHE A 250 -12.11 -14.59 -7.21
C PHE A 250 -11.73 -13.55 -6.16
N MET A 251 -10.44 -13.29 -5.96
CA MET A 251 -9.97 -12.41 -4.88
C MET A 251 -10.17 -10.92 -5.19
N ALA A 252 -10.06 -10.46 -6.44
CA ALA A 252 -10.26 -9.04 -6.76
C ALA A 252 -11.71 -8.56 -6.57
N PRO A 253 -12.76 -9.30 -7.02
CA PRO A 253 -14.15 -8.97 -6.67
C PRO A 253 -14.40 -9.00 -5.15
N LEU A 254 -13.76 -9.93 -4.44
CA LEU A 254 -13.82 -9.98 -2.98
C LEU A 254 -13.14 -8.77 -2.33
N ASN A 255 -12.00 -8.32 -2.85
CA ASN A 255 -11.29 -7.14 -2.37
C ASN A 255 -12.08 -5.86 -2.64
N TYR A 256 -12.76 -5.73 -3.78
CA TYR A 256 -13.68 -4.61 -4.03
C TYR A 256 -14.82 -4.55 -2.99
N ALA A 257 -15.36 -5.70 -2.56
CA ALA A 257 -16.37 -5.75 -1.52
C ALA A 257 -15.78 -5.38 -0.14
N LEU A 258 -14.58 -5.85 0.18
CA LEU A 258 -13.92 -5.69 1.49
C LEU A 258 -13.00 -4.44 1.59
N LYS A 259 -12.97 -3.62 0.53
CA LYS A 259 -12.24 -2.36 0.39
C LYS A 259 -12.51 -1.40 1.57
N ARG A 260 -11.51 -0.63 1.99
CA ARG A 260 -11.69 0.44 2.99
C ARG A 260 -12.73 1.47 2.53
N PRO A 261 -13.58 2.00 3.42
CA PRO A 261 -14.49 3.09 3.07
C PRO A 261 -13.71 4.39 2.80
N VAL A 262 -12.70 4.71 3.62
CA VAL A 262 -11.93 5.96 3.59
C VAL A 262 -10.85 6.00 2.50
N GLY A 263 -10.37 7.21 2.19
CA GLY A 263 -9.28 7.47 1.25
C GLY A 263 -7.89 7.06 1.76
N SER A 264 -6.91 7.00 0.86
CA SER A 264 -5.53 6.59 1.18
C SER A 264 -4.76 7.61 2.04
N GLY A 265 -5.26 8.82 2.24
CA GLY A 265 -4.66 9.82 3.14
C GLY A 265 -4.92 9.56 4.62
N VAL A 266 -5.89 8.71 4.94
CA VAL A 266 -6.28 8.34 6.31
C VAL A 266 -5.57 7.04 6.67
N LEU A 267 -4.68 7.08 7.65
CA LEU A 267 -4.05 5.87 8.19
C LEU A 267 -5.02 5.17 9.17
N PRO A 268 -5.10 3.82 9.18
CA PRO A 268 -5.96 3.10 10.12
C PRO A 268 -5.53 3.35 11.58
N PRO A 269 -6.46 3.49 12.53
CA PRO A 269 -6.13 3.75 13.93
C PRO A 269 -5.51 2.53 14.59
N MET A 270 -4.41 2.72 15.34
CA MET A 270 -3.87 1.67 16.21
C MET A 270 -4.74 1.59 17.47
N LYS A 271 -5.70 0.66 17.45
CA LYS A 271 -6.57 0.35 18.60
C LYS A 271 -5.77 -0.39 19.68
N GLY A 272 -6.05 -0.06 20.94
CA GLY A 272 -5.40 -0.70 22.09
C GLY A 272 -3.92 -0.35 22.23
N LEU A 273 -3.49 0.85 21.82
CA LEU A 273 -2.07 1.25 21.84
C LEU A 273 -1.51 1.27 23.26
N GLU A 274 -2.28 1.74 24.25
CA GLU A 274 -1.86 1.80 25.65
C GLU A 274 -1.68 0.37 26.20
N GLU A 275 -2.68 -0.49 26.04
CA GLU A 275 -2.64 -1.89 26.47
C GLU A 275 -1.56 -2.71 25.74
N ALA A 276 -1.27 -2.40 24.47
CA ALA A 276 -0.21 -3.02 23.70
C ALA A 276 1.19 -2.47 24.01
N MET A 277 1.30 -1.29 24.63
CA MET A 277 2.55 -0.75 25.18
C MET A 277 2.82 -1.24 26.62
N GLU A 278 1.78 -1.57 27.39
CA GLU A 278 1.91 -2.17 28.73
C GLU A 278 2.16 -3.69 28.71
N ALA A 279 2.03 -4.35 27.55
CA ALA A 279 2.24 -5.79 27.41
C ALA A 279 3.73 -6.20 27.52
N ASP A 280 4.01 -7.34 28.18
CA ASP A 280 5.37 -7.91 28.32
C ASP A 280 6.08 -8.15 26.96
N GLU A 281 5.32 -8.42 25.90
CA GLU A 281 5.77 -8.48 24.50
C GLU A 281 4.94 -7.49 23.65
N PRO A 282 5.36 -6.23 23.47
CA PRO A 282 4.56 -5.20 22.80
C PRO A 282 4.48 -5.43 21.29
N ARG A 283 3.29 -5.79 20.78
CA ARG A 283 3.03 -6.06 19.35
C ARG A 283 2.43 -4.84 18.67
N LEU A 284 3.29 -3.87 18.37
CA LEU A 284 2.94 -2.64 17.69
C LEU A 284 3.40 -2.71 16.23
N GLY A 285 2.51 -2.41 15.28
CA GLY A 285 2.82 -2.55 13.85
C GLY A 285 2.91 -4.02 13.41
N ALA A 286 3.74 -4.31 12.42
CA ALA A 286 3.93 -5.65 11.87
C ALA A 286 5.41 -6.04 11.70
N GLU A 287 5.82 -7.10 12.38
CA GLU A 287 7.10 -7.79 12.14
C GLU A 287 6.91 -8.90 11.08
N LYS A 288 5.78 -9.62 11.16
CA LYS A 288 5.51 -10.89 10.47
C LYS A 288 4.20 -10.88 9.68
N LEU A 289 3.94 -11.97 8.94
CA LEU A 289 2.75 -12.09 8.09
C LEU A 289 1.44 -12.12 8.89
N GLU A 290 1.43 -12.71 10.08
CA GLU A 290 0.28 -12.75 10.98
C GLU A 290 -0.02 -11.42 11.69
N ASP A 291 0.94 -10.50 11.79
CA ASP A 291 0.74 -9.20 12.44
C ASP A 291 0.04 -8.19 11.52
N LEU A 292 0.21 -8.34 10.19
CA LEU A 292 -0.51 -7.55 9.19
C LEU A 292 -2.02 -7.86 9.27
N GLU A 293 -2.89 -6.84 9.15
CA GLU A 293 -4.35 -7.06 9.11
C GLU A 293 -4.71 -8.09 8.01
N TRP A 294 -5.68 -8.98 8.26
CA TRP A 294 -6.10 -10.00 7.27
C TRP A 294 -6.36 -9.48 5.83
N PRO A 295 -6.82 -8.23 5.56
CA PRO A 295 -6.94 -7.71 4.19
C PRO A 295 -5.59 -7.57 3.47
N ARG A 296 -4.48 -7.34 4.18
CA ARG A 296 -3.11 -7.30 3.62
C ARG A 296 -2.66 -8.67 3.10
N LEU A 297 -3.18 -9.74 3.69
CA LEU A 297 -2.94 -11.11 3.23
C LEU A 297 -3.85 -11.44 2.04
N LEU A 298 -5.06 -10.86 1.97
CA LEU A 298 -5.94 -10.94 0.80
C LEU A 298 -5.33 -10.21 -0.42
N ASP A 299 -4.81 -9.00 -0.22
CA ASP A 299 -4.13 -8.17 -1.24
C ASP A 299 -3.08 -8.97 -2.03
N ALA A 300 -2.28 -9.80 -1.35
CA ALA A 300 -1.25 -10.63 -1.97
C ALA A 300 -1.82 -11.64 -3.00
N TYR A 301 -3.04 -12.13 -2.79
CA TYR A 301 -3.74 -13.01 -3.73
C TYR A 301 -4.56 -12.23 -4.78
N SER A 302 -5.09 -11.06 -4.44
CA SER A 302 -5.72 -10.11 -5.38
C SER A 302 -4.74 -9.59 -6.43
N CYS A 303 -3.49 -9.32 -6.04
CA CYS A 303 -2.45 -8.77 -6.90
C CYS A 303 -2.17 -9.66 -8.14
N ILE A 304 -2.69 -9.29 -9.31
CA ILE A 304 -2.44 -10.01 -10.59
C ILE A 304 -1.06 -9.71 -11.21
N GLN A 305 -0.10 -9.19 -10.43
CA GLN A 305 1.28 -8.93 -10.89
C GLN A 305 1.28 -7.97 -12.10
N CYS A 306 0.49 -6.89 -12.05
CA CYS A 306 0.33 -5.97 -13.18
C CYS A 306 1.34 -4.80 -13.21
N ASN A 307 2.16 -4.68 -12.17
CA ASN A 307 3.19 -3.66 -11.92
C ASN A 307 2.78 -2.17 -12.08
N ARG A 308 1.49 -1.85 -12.28
CA ARG A 308 0.99 -0.47 -12.35
C ARG A 308 1.35 0.37 -11.11
N CYS A 309 1.25 -0.23 -9.93
CA CYS A 309 1.63 0.41 -8.68
C CYS A 309 3.14 0.69 -8.56
N GLN A 310 3.97 -0.01 -9.34
CA GLN A 310 5.40 0.26 -9.51
C GLN A 310 5.64 1.36 -10.56
N ASP A 311 4.93 1.33 -11.70
CA ASP A 311 5.03 2.35 -12.78
C ASP A 311 4.91 3.80 -12.24
N VAL A 312 4.06 4.00 -11.23
CA VAL A 312 3.77 5.31 -10.62
C VAL A 312 4.51 5.57 -9.30
N CYS A 313 5.33 4.63 -8.83
CA CYS A 313 6.06 4.77 -7.57
C CYS A 313 7.22 5.76 -7.76
N PRO A 314 7.29 6.89 -7.03
CA PRO A 314 8.35 7.87 -7.24
C PRO A 314 9.73 7.34 -6.88
N ALA A 315 9.82 6.48 -5.87
CA ALA A 315 11.07 5.83 -5.49
C ALA A 315 11.57 4.85 -6.57
N ASN A 316 10.70 3.98 -7.10
CA ASN A 316 11.08 3.08 -8.21
C ASN A 316 11.44 3.86 -9.48
N ALA A 317 10.70 4.92 -9.79
CA ALA A 317 10.95 5.74 -10.98
C ALA A 317 12.33 6.44 -10.93
N THR A 318 12.85 6.67 -9.72
CA THR A 318 14.17 7.28 -9.46
C THR A 318 15.23 6.26 -9.03
N GLY A 319 15.05 4.99 -9.35
CA GLY A 319 16.09 3.94 -9.25
C GLY A 319 16.32 3.31 -7.87
N LYS A 320 15.53 3.66 -6.85
CA LYS A 320 15.62 3.09 -5.49
C LYS A 320 15.03 1.68 -5.42
N ALA A 321 15.21 0.99 -4.30
CA ALA A 321 14.73 -0.37 -4.08
C ALA A 321 13.19 -0.53 -4.10
N LEU A 322 12.43 0.49 -3.64
CA LEU A 322 10.99 0.37 -3.39
C LEU A 322 10.16 0.08 -4.66
N SER A 323 9.79 -1.19 -4.83
CA SER A 323 8.68 -1.60 -5.69
C SER A 323 7.47 -2.03 -4.85
N PRO A 324 6.36 -1.26 -4.87
CA PRO A 324 5.09 -1.67 -4.27
C PRO A 324 4.52 -2.96 -4.90
N ALA A 325 4.90 -3.27 -6.14
CA ALA A 325 4.52 -4.53 -6.79
C ALA A 325 5.33 -5.72 -6.25
N ALA A 326 6.63 -5.54 -5.98
CA ALA A 326 7.47 -6.60 -5.42
C ALA A 326 6.95 -7.06 -4.06
N LEU A 327 6.56 -6.13 -3.18
CA LEU A 327 5.97 -6.44 -1.87
C LEU A 327 4.80 -7.45 -1.95
N GLU A 328 3.77 -7.14 -2.75
CA GLU A 328 2.61 -8.02 -2.92
C GLU A 328 2.95 -9.38 -3.57
N ILE A 329 3.89 -9.38 -4.51
CA ILE A 329 4.34 -10.60 -5.17
C ILE A 329 5.13 -11.47 -4.18
N ASN A 330 6.06 -10.89 -3.42
CA ASN A 330 6.87 -11.54 -2.41
C ASN A 330 5.99 -12.15 -1.30
N LYS A 331 5.03 -11.38 -0.74
CA LYS A 331 4.06 -11.87 0.25
C LYS A 331 3.37 -13.16 -0.22
N ARG A 332 2.84 -13.18 -1.44
CA ARG A 332 2.18 -14.39 -1.98
C ARG A 332 3.15 -15.53 -2.24
N MET A 333 4.39 -15.27 -2.64
CA MET A 333 5.37 -16.35 -2.81
C MET A 333 5.63 -17.04 -1.47
N GLU A 334 5.87 -16.28 -0.40
CA GLU A 334 6.08 -16.83 0.95
C GLU A 334 4.82 -17.54 1.46
N LEU A 335 3.65 -16.90 1.36
CA LEU A 335 2.35 -17.50 1.71
C LEU A 335 2.00 -18.77 0.92
N ASN A 336 2.68 -19.05 -0.20
CA ASN A 336 2.62 -20.32 -0.93
C ASN A 336 3.74 -21.30 -0.54
N VAL A 337 4.92 -20.83 -0.13
CA VAL A 337 6.03 -21.66 0.38
C VAL A 337 5.69 -22.24 1.75
N ILE A 338 5.26 -21.42 2.72
CA ILE A 338 4.84 -21.88 4.06
C ILE A 338 3.57 -22.74 4.03
N ALA A 339 2.89 -22.76 2.88
CA ALA A 339 1.71 -23.56 2.58
C ALA A 339 2.01 -24.78 1.68
N ALA A 340 3.27 -25.01 1.29
CA ALA A 340 3.64 -26.16 0.50
C ALA A 340 3.54 -27.44 1.33
N HIS A 341 3.10 -28.53 0.70
CA HIS A 341 3.26 -29.88 1.22
C HIS A 341 4.08 -30.71 0.24
N PRO A 342 4.83 -31.73 0.71
CA PRO A 342 5.58 -32.64 -0.17
C PRO A 342 4.71 -33.41 -1.17
N SER A 343 3.39 -33.49 -0.95
CA SER A 343 2.41 -34.06 -1.86
C SER A 343 1.23 -33.09 -2.05
N PRO A 344 0.74 -32.89 -3.29
CA PRO A 344 -0.49 -32.12 -3.53
C PRO A 344 -1.73 -32.81 -2.94
N PHE A 345 -1.65 -34.10 -2.63
CA PHE A 345 -2.74 -34.90 -2.06
C PHE A 345 -2.81 -34.84 -0.52
N THR A 346 -1.99 -33.99 0.14
CA THR A 346 -2.01 -33.85 1.60
C THR A 346 -3.26 -33.10 2.07
N LEU A 347 -4.23 -33.87 2.59
CA LEU A 347 -5.44 -33.39 3.25
C LEU A 347 -5.21 -33.05 4.74
N LYS A 348 -4.17 -32.25 5.02
CA LYS A 348 -3.89 -31.63 6.33
C LYS A 348 -3.54 -30.15 6.14
N PRO A 349 -3.84 -29.24 7.08
CA PRO A 349 -3.37 -27.86 7.01
C PRO A 349 -1.84 -27.80 7.14
N ALA A 350 -1.24 -26.76 6.55
CA ALA A 350 0.15 -26.41 6.83
C ALA A 350 0.32 -25.82 8.26
N PRO A 351 1.52 -25.79 8.86
CA PRO A 351 1.70 -25.28 10.22
C PRO A 351 1.18 -23.86 10.42
N PHE A 352 1.44 -22.94 9.49
CA PHE A 352 0.93 -21.56 9.52
C PHE A 352 -0.61 -21.54 9.51
N GLU A 353 -1.25 -22.29 8.60
CA GLU A 353 -2.72 -22.47 8.57
C GLU A 353 -3.26 -23.10 9.85
N GLY A 354 -2.45 -23.91 10.54
CA GLY A 354 -2.73 -24.54 11.83
C GLY A 354 -2.66 -23.59 13.03
N GLY A 355 -2.13 -22.38 12.86
CA GLY A 355 -1.95 -21.40 13.94
C GLY A 355 -0.49 -21.14 14.34
N ALA A 356 0.49 -21.77 13.70
CA ALA A 356 1.90 -21.45 13.94
C ALA A 356 2.26 -20.04 13.46
N ALA A 357 3.30 -19.46 14.06
CA ALA A 357 3.90 -18.19 13.64
C ALA A 357 4.85 -18.38 12.43
N THR A 358 5.21 -17.31 11.72
CA THR A 358 6.29 -17.37 10.72
C THR A 358 7.68 -17.32 11.37
N GLY A 359 8.62 -18.05 10.75
CA GLY A 359 10.02 -18.07 11.16
C GLY A 359 10.80 -16.82 10.74
N HIS A 360 10.37 -16.14 9.67
CA HIS A 360 11.04 -14.98 9.09
C HIS A 360 10.18 -13.70 9.26
N PRO A 361 10.81 -12.55 9.55
CA PRO A 361 10.17 -11.23 9.51
C PRO A 361 10.00 -10.75 8.06
N LEU A 362 9.09 -9.79 7.86
CA LEU A 362 8.78 -9.19 6.57
C LEU A 362 10.02 -8.56 5.88
N LEU A 363 10.99 -8.09 6.67
CA LEU A 363 12.22 -7.47 6.18
C LEU A 363 13.17 -8.43 5.44
N GLU A 364 13.10 -9.74 5.71
CA GLU A 364 13.98 -10.74 5.07
C GLU A 364 13.52 -11.17 3.67
N PHE A 365 12.21 -11.14 3.40
CA PHE A 365 11.65 -11.70 2.16
C PHE A 365 10.64 -10.79 1.43
N ALA A 366 9.92 -9.91 2.13
CA ALA A 366 8.81 -9.14 1.56
C ALA A 366 9.27 -7.79 0.99
N ILE A 367 10.06 -7.04 1.75
CA ILE A 367 10.53 -5.69 1.43
C ILE A 367 11.80 -5.39 2.26
N ASN A 368 12.82 -4.74 1.69
CA ASN A 368 14.03 -4.38 2.47
C ASN A 368 13.88 -3.01 3.16
N GLU A 369 14.74 -2.73 4.14
CA GLU A 369 14.77 -1.48 4.93
C GLU A 369 14.79 -0.22 4.03
N GLU A 370 15.66 -0.19 3.01
CA GLU A 370 15.70 0.91 2.02
C GLU A 370 14.33 1.16 1.39
N SER A 371 13.62 0.09 1.01
CA SER A 371 12.28 0.22 0.42
C SER A 371 11.23 0.70 1.43
N VAL A 372 11.33 0.30 2.70
CA VAL A 372 10.45 0.78 3.77
C VAL A 372 10.64 2.28 3.98
N TRP A 373 11.87 2.76 3.99
CA TRP A 373 12.16 4.18 4.25
C TRP A 373 12.00 5.08 3.03
N ALA A 374 12.18 4.57 1.80
CA ALA A 374 11.90 5.33 0.55
C ALA A 374 10.40 5.59 0.26
N CYS A 375 9.48 5.09 1.08
CA CYS A 375 8.05 5.32 0.88
C CYS A 375 7.62 6.75 1.24
N THR A 376 7.19 7.53 0.23
CA THR A 376 6.71 8.92 0.40
C THR A 376 5.26 9.04 0.90
N THR A 377 4.59 7.92 1.20
CA THR A 377 3.15 7.83 1.56
C THR A 377 2.17 8.49 0.58
N CYS A 378 2.60 8.84 -0.64
CA CYS A 378 1.82 9.69 -1.56
C CYS A 378 0.60 9.02 -2.24
N GLY A 379 0.21 7.80 -1.83
CA GLY A 379 -0.99 7.08 -2.29
C GLY A 379 -1.04 6.67 -3.77
N ALA A 380 0.00 6.93 -4.58
CA ALA A 380 -0.03 6.71 -6.03
C ALA A 380 -0.28 5.24 -6.41
N CYS A 381 0.38 4.31 -5.71
CA CYS A 381 0.21 2.87 -5.87
C CYS A 381 -1.25 2.41 -5.70
N MET A 382 -1.92 2.83 -4.62
CA MET A 382 -3.31 2.48 -4.33
C MET A 382 -4.32 3.10 -5.31
N GLN A 383 -4.07 4.32 -5.79
CA GLN A 383 -4.95 5.00 -6.74
C GLN A 383 -4.91 4.37 -8.15
N VAL A 384 -3.76 3.84 -8.56
CA VAL A 384 -3.60 3.16 -9.86
C VAL A 384 -3.84 1.64 -9.79
N CYS A 385 -3.82 1.04 -8.60
CA CYS A 385 -4.04 -0.39 -8.43
C CYS A 385 -5.43 -0.79 -8.98
N PRO A 386 -5.51 -1.74 -9.94
CA PRO A 386 -6.79 -2.11 -10.53
C PRO A 386 -7.65 -2.90 -9.54
N VAL A 387 -7.01 -3.78 -8.76
CA VAL A 387 -7.62 -4.73 -7.81
C VAL A 387 -7.71 -4.17 -6.37
N GLN A 388 -7.41 -2.88 -6.21
CA GLN A 388 -7.49 -2.08 -4.98
C GLN A 388 -6.54 -2.45 -3.82
N ASP A 389 -5.55 -3.31 -4.05
CA ASP A 389 -4.50 -3.67 -3.08
C ASP A 389 -3.92 -2.44 -2.32
N GLU A 390 -3.78 -2.54 -1.00
CA GLU A 390 -3.57 -1.38 -0.12
C GLU A 390 -2.12 -1.26 0.39
N GLN A 391 -1.18 -1.90 -0.31
CA GLN A 391 0.28 -2.07 -0.10
C GLN A 391 1.15 -0.91 0.44
N MET A 392 0.58 0.29 0.62
CA MET A 392 1.21 1.39 1.34
C MET A 392 1.06 1.22 2.86
N LEU A 393 -0.02 0.58 3.32
CA LEU A 393 -0.34 0.39 4.72
C LEU A 393 0.57 -0.65 5.37
N ASP A 394 0.89 -1.73 4.65
CA ASP A 394 1.95 -2.69 5.04
C ASP A 394 3.27 -1.98 5.41
N ILE A 395 3.67 -0.98 4.62
CA ILE A 395 4.91 -0.21 4.85
C ILE A 395 4.77 0.68 6.10
N ILE A 396 3.58 1.21 6.37
CA ILE A 396 3.31 1.97 7.61
C ILE A 396 3.30 1.06 8.84
N ASP A 397 2.76 -0.15 8.74
CA ASP A 397 2.72 -1.09 9.86
C ASP A 397 4.11 -1.69 10.14
N ILE A 398 4.94 -1.95 9.11
CA ILE A 398 6.36 -2.28 9.28
C ILE A 398 7.12 -1.11 9.94
N ARG A 399 6.88 0.14 9.50
CA ARG A 399 7.46 1.35 10.15
C ARG A 399 7.02 1.48 11.62
N ARG A 400 5.77 1.17 11.95
CA ARG A 400 5.25 1.20 13.33
C ARG A 400 6.01 0.23 14.24
N HIS A 401 6.27 -0.99 13.77
CA HIS A 401 7.11 -1.96 14.50
C HIS A 401 8.56 -1.47 14.62
N GLN A 402 9.16 -1.07 13.50
CA GLN A 402 10.55 -0.59 13.44
C GLN A 402 10.80 0.58 14.40
N VAL A 403 9.91 1.58 14.45
CA VAL A 403 10.07 2.74 15.33
C VAL A 403 9.72 2.47 16.79
N MET A 404 8.61 1.76 17.07
CA MET A 404 8.08 1.67 18.44
C MET A 404 8.50 0.40 19.19
N VAL A 405 8.99 -0.64 18.50
CA VAL A 405 9.44 -1.91 19.11
C VAL A 405 10.94 -2.13 18.90
N ALA A 406 11.43 -2.06 17.66
CA ALA A 406 12.85 -2.30 17.37
C ALA A 406 13.76 -1.10 17.72
N GLY A 407 13.23 0.13 17.61
CA GLY A 407 14.02 1.36 17.72
C GLY A 407 14.90 1.64 16.49
N GLU A 408 14.61 0.98 15.36
CA GLU A 408 15.38 1.03 14.12
C GLU A 408 14.71 2.00 13.13
N PHE A 409 15.36 3.13 12.85
CA PHE A 409 14.89 4.12 11.88
C PHE A 409 16.02 5.08 11.47
N PRO A 410 15.92 5.77 10.31
CA PRO A 410 16.90 6.73 9.84
C PRO A 410 17.25 7.78 10.92
N PRO A 411 18.53 7.86 11.38
CA PRO A 411 18.91 8.65 12.55
C PRO A 411 18.55 10.14 12.49
N GLN A 412 18.35 10.70 11.29
CA GLN A 412 17.93 12.09 11.09
C GLN A 412 16.52 12.36 11.67
N LEU A 413 15.61 11.37 11.60
CA LEU A 413 14.24 11.47 12.14
C LEU A 413 14.23 11.68 13.66
N GLN A 414 15.28 11.22 14.36
CA GLN A 414 15.41 11.38 15.80
C GLN A 414 15.38 12.84 16.25
N THR A 415 15.88 13.78 15.43
CA THR A 415 15.83 15.22 15.71
C THR A 415 14.38 15.73 15.63
N ALA A 416 13.64 15.35 14.59
CA ALA A 416 12.25 15.73 14.42
C ALA A 416 11.34 15.15 15.53
N PHE A 417 11.57 13.90 15.95
CA PHE A 417 10.88 13.30 17.09
C PHE A 417 11.17 14.08 18.39
N ARG A 418 12.44 14.35 18.71
CA ARG A 418 12.82 15.10 19.93
C ARG A 418 12.29 16.54 19.94
N GLY A 419 12.19 17.18 18.78
CA GLY A 419 11.54 18.49 18.65
C GLY A 419 10.04 18.41 18.96
N MET A 420 9.36 17.42 18.38
CA MET A 420 7.94 17.16 18.62
C MET A 420 7.65 16.80 20.08
N GLU A 421 8.47 15.97 20.72
CA GLU A 421 8.38 15.60 22.14
C GLU A 421 8.53 16.79 23.09
N ARG A 422 9.46 17.71 22.81
CA ARG A 422 9.92 18.73 23.79
C ARG A 422 9.38 20.13 23.55
N ALA A 423 9.04 20.45 22.30
CA ALA A 423 8.60 21.78 21.87
C ALA A 423 7.31 21.73 21.04
N SER A 424 6.66 20.56 20.95
CA SER A 424 5.46 20.32 20.16
C SER A 424 5.63 20.67 18.66
N ASN A 425 6.86 20.65 18.12
CA ASN A 425 7.11 20.88 16.69
C ASN A 425 8.44 20.25 16.20
N PRO A 426 8.51 19.73 14.96
CA PRO A 426 9.68 18.98 14.48
C PRO A 426 10.95 19.82 14.25
N TRP A 427 10.87 21.16 14.27
CA TRP A 427 12.06 22.04 14.28
C TRP A 427 12.69 22.17 15.67
N GLY A 428 12.00 21.78 16.75
CA GLY A 428 12.50 21.89 18.13
C GLY A 428 12.61 23.31 18.67
N ILE A 429 12.01 24.29 17.99
CA ILE A 429 12.04 25.71 18.34
C ILE A 429 10.95 26.00 19.41
N SER A 430 11.19 26.89 20.39
CA SER A 430 10.19 27.15 21.45
C SER A 430 8.82 27.56 20.90
N ARG A 431 7.73 27.12 21.56
CA ARG A 431 6.35 27.57 21.32
C ARG A 431 6.20 29.09 21.49
N ASP A 432 7.07 29.74 22.27
CA ASP A 432 7.11 31.19 22.40
C ASP A 432 7.33 31.91 21.07
N LYS A 433 8.11 31.29 20.18
CA LYS A 433 8.51 31.83 18.88
C LYS A 433 7.48 31.60 17.77
N ARG A 434 6.37 30.89 18.04
CA ARG A 434 5.39 30.49 17.01
C ARG A 434 4.67 31.66 16.33
N LEU A 435 4.81 32.89 16.84
CA LEU A 435 4.25 34.11 16.25
C LEU A 435 5.33 35.07 15.68
N GLU A 436 6.61 34.70 15.66
CA GLU A 436 7.67 35.53 15.05
C GLU A 436 7.38 35.79 13.55
N TRP A 437 6.80 34.82 12.83
CA TRP A 437 6.39 34.98 11.43
C TRP A 437 5.34 36.09 11.20
N ALA A 438 4.61 36.49 12.24
CA ALA A 438 3.54 37.49 12.19
C ALA A 438 4.04 38.91 12.51
N GLU A 439 5.34 39.13 12.74
CA GLU A 439 5.88 40.44 13.10
C GLU A 439 5.57 41.51 12.03
N GLY A 440 5.09 42.68 12.46
CA GLY A 440 4.59 43.73 11.57
C GLY A 440 3.25 43.45 10.89
N LEU A 441 2.54 42.37 11.24
CA LEU A 441 1.16 42.08 10.81
C LEU A 441 0.23 42.03 12.04
N LYS A 442 -1.04 42.36 11.85
CA LYS A 442 -2.05 42.36 12.91
C LYS A 442 -2.80 41.02 12.95
N VAL A 443 -2.12 39.96 13.38
CA VAL A 443 -2.68 38.60 13.46
C VAL A 443 -3.34 38.38 14.84
N PRO A 444 -4.69 38.40 14.96
CA PRO A 444 -5.36 38.17 16.24
C PRO A 444 -5.24 36.71 16.69
N THR A 445 -4.95 36.50 17.98
CA THR A 445 -5.04 35.19 18.61
C THR A 445 -6.45 34.88 19.11
N ILE A 446 -6.75 33.61 19.36
CA ILE A 446 -8.04 33.14 19.93
C ILE A 446 -8.33 33.71 21.34
N ASP A 447 -7.32 34.24 22.04
CA ASP A 447 -7.48 34.94 23.32
C ASP A 447 -7.80 36.45 23.15
N GLU A 448 -7.57 37.01 21.96
CA GLU A 448 -7.87 38.40 21.58
C GLU A 448 -9.16 38.52 20.75
N ASN A 449 -9.51 37.46 20.02
CA ASN A 449 -10.76 37.31 19.28
C ASN A 449 -11.35 35.94 19.61
N SER A 450 -12.30 35.89 20.54
CA SER A 450 -12.89 34.64 21.04
C SER A 450 -14.02 34.08 20.17
N GLU A 451 -14.55 34.86 19.22
CA GLU A 451 -15.66 34.46 18.33
C GLU A 451 -15.30 34.61 16.84
N PRO A 452 -14.18 34.01 16.36
CA PRO A 452 -13.82 34.07 14.96
C PRO A 452 -14.78 33.22 14.09
N ASP A 453 -14.95 33.62 12.84
CA ASP A 453 -15.61 32.79 11.83
C ASP A 453 -14.65 31.75 11.22
N VAL A 454 -13.34 32.02 11.29
CA VAL A 454 -12.28 31.14 10.77
C VAL A 454 -11.12 31.02 11.76
N ILE A 455 -10.74 29.79 12.12
CA ILE A 455 -9.41 29.52 12.67
C ILE A 455 -8.44 29.31 11.51
N TYR A 456 -7.44 30.18 11.38
CA TYR A 456 -6.29 29.89 10.55
C TYR A 456 -5.34 28.97 11.33
N TRP A 457 -5.24 27.72 10.87
CA TRP A 457 -4.25 26.77 11.35
C TRP A 457 -2.92 27.02 10.64
N VAL A 458 -1.96 27.57 11.37
CA VAL A 458 -0.66 28.00 10.80
C VAL A 458 0.21 26.78 10.47
N GLY A 459 0.26 25.81 11.39
CA GLY A 459 1.12 24.64 11.30
C GLY A 459 2.61 24.96 11.48
N CYS A 460 3.41 23.92 11.72
CA CYS A 460 4.81 24.11 12.08
C CYS A 460 5.65 24.71 10.95
N ALA A 461 5.44 24.30 9.69
CA ALA A 461 6.21 24.82 8.56
C ALA A 461 6.04 26.34 8.43
N ALA A 462 4.81 26.84 8.32
CA ALA A 462 4.58 28.27 8.14
C ALA A 462 4.86 29.10 9.41
N SER A 463 5.03 28.46 10.57
CA SER A 463 5.53 29.11 11.80
C SER A 463 7.07 29.26 11.81
N TYR A 464 7.81 28.26 11.33
CA TYR A 464 9.24 28.08 11.63
C TYR A 464 10.18 28.00 10.42
N ASP A 465 9.68 27.74 9.20
CA ASP A 465 10.47 27.75 7.96
C ASP A 465 10.33 29.10 7.22
N PRO A 466 11.40 29.87 6.99
CA PRO A 466 11.31 31.18 6.34
C PRO A 466 10.71 31.18 4.92
N GLY A 467 10.80 30.05 4.19
CA GLY A 467 10.16 29.90 2.87
C GLY A 467 8.65 29.77 2.97
N ALA A 468 8.16 29.07 3.99
CA ALA A 468 6.75 28.87 4.31
C ALA A 468 6.12 30.06 5.07
N GLN A 469 6.88 30.79 5.88
CA GLN A 469 6.43 32.01 6.57
C GLN A 469 5.87 33.04 5.57
N LYS A 470 6.46 33.17 4.37
CA LYS A 470 5.95 34.03 3.29
C LYS A 470 4.52 33.65 2.86
N VAL A 471 4.18 32.36 2.88
CA VAL A 471 2.83 31.86 2.54
C VAL A 471 1.82 32.25 3.62
N ALA A 472 2.17 32.10 4.91
CA ALA A 472 1.31 32.54 6.02
C ALA A 472 1.10 34.05 6.01
N ARG A 473 2.16 34.84 5.82
CA ARG A 473 2.09 36.31 5.70
C ARG A 473 1.24 36.75 4.50
N SER A 474 1.33 36.05 3.37
CA SER A 474 0.51 36.37 2.19
C SER A 474 -0.96 36.02 2.40
N PHE A 475 -1.24 34.85 2.98
CA PHE A 475 -2.60 34.44 3.32
C PHE A 475 -3.26 35.40 4.32
N VAL A 476 -2.57 35.80 5.39
CA VAL A 476 -3.04 36.81 6.36
C VAL A 476 -3.42 38.13 5.68
N GLN A 477 -2.56 38.67 4.80
CA GLN A 477 -2.85 39.93 4.12
C GLN A 477 -4.07 39.82 3.19
N LEU A 478 -4.36 38.64 2.63
CA LEU A 478 -5.58 38.37 1.87
C LEU A 478 -6.81 38.27 2.79
N LEU A 479 -6.70 37.67 3.98
CA LEU A 479 -7.77 37.66 4.98
C LEU A 479 -8.12 39.09 5.46
N ASP A 480 -7.09 39.90 5.75
CA ASP A 480 -7.22 41.28 6.18
C ASP A 480 -7.88 42.14 5.08
N LYS A 481 -7.40 42.06 3.83
CA LYS A 481 -8.00 42.78 2.67
C LYS A 481 -9.44 42.35 2.39
N ALA A 482 -9.78 41.07 2.60
CA ALA A 482 -11.14 40.54 2.45
C ALA A 482 -12.09 40.85 3.63
N GLY A 483 -11.59 41.48 4.69
CA GLY A 483 -12.34 41.75 5.92
C GLY A 483 -12.88 40.48 6.57
N VAL A 484 -12.04 39.44 6.69
CA VAL A 484 -12.41 38.17 7.33
C VAL A 484 -12.25 38.27 8.85
N ASN A 485 -13.26 37.85 9.60
CA ASN A 485 -13.17 37.63 11.03
C ASN A 485 -12.45 36.29 11.31
N TYR A 486 -11.12 36.33 11.47
CA TYR A 486 -10.31 35.14 11.79
C TYR A 486 -9.58 35.27 13.13
N ALA A 487 -9.02 34.15 13.58
CA ALA A 487 -8.01 34.10 14.64
C ALA A 487 -7.00 32.96 14.39
N VAL A 488 -5.85 33.01 15.07
CA VAL A 488 -4.90 31.89 15.17
C VAL A 488 -4.88 31.33 16.60
N LEU A 489 -4.55 30.04 16.74
CA LEU A 489 -4.39 29.42 18.07
C LEU A 489 -3.11 29.86 18.80
N GLY A 490 -2.15 30.48 18.10
CA GLY A 490 -0.92 31.02 18.69
C GLY A 490 -0.13 29.95 19.44
N LYS A 491 0.20 30.21 20.72
CA LYS A 491 0.98 29.26 21.54
C LYS A 491 0.21 27.97 21.89
N LYS A 492 -1.12 27.96 21.75
CA LYS A 492 -1.96 26.77 21.98
C LYS A 492 -1.88 25.73 20.85
N GLU A 493 -1.39 26.13 19.67
CA GLU A 493 -1.25 25.23 18.52
C GLU A 493 -0.01 24.30 18.68
N ALA A 494 -0.18 22.98 18.64
CA ALA A 494 0.92 22.02 18.57
C ALA A 494 1.26 21.65 17.11
N CYS A 495 2.10 20.64 16.91
CA CYS A 495 2.25 19.96 15.62
C CYS A 495 1.03 19.06 15.40
N THR A 496 0.58 18.87 14.16
CA THR A 496 -0.54 17.95 13.90
C THR A 496 -0.21 16.47 14.12
N GLY A 497 1.06 16.14 14.35
CA GLY A 497 1.58 14.78 14.48
C GLY A 497 1.82 14.06 13.14
N ASP A 498 1.52 14.70 12.00
CA ASP A 498 1.60 14.10 10.66
C ASP A 498 2.91 13.34 10.38
N SER A 499 4.05 14.01 10.59
CA SER A 499 5.37 13.41 10.35
C SER A 499 5.72 12.30 11.33
N ALA A 500 5.22 12.35 12.58
CA ALA A 500 5.37 11.24 13.53
C ALA A 500 4.59 10.02 13.04
N ARG A 501 3.30 10.19 12.69
CA ARG A 501 2.44 9.10 12.22
C ARG A 501 2.97 8.43 10.95
N ARG A 502 3.36 9.23 9.94
CA ARG A 502 3.90 8.72 8.68
C ARG A 502 5.29 8.10 8.81
N ALA A 503 6.04 8.42 9.87
CA ALA A 503 7.30 7.74 10.20
C ALA A 503 7.08 6.41 10.93
N GLY A 504 5.90 6.17 11.51
CA GLY A 504 5.59 4.99 12.33
C GLY A 504 5.47 5.27 13.83
N ASN A 505 5.79 6.47 14.29
CA ASN A 505 5.65 6.87 15.69
C ASN A 505 4.19 7.24 16.01
N GLU A 506 3.34 6.22 16.16
CA GLU A 506 1.90 6.38 16.42
C GLU A 506 1.65 6.98 17.81
N PHE A 507 2.45 6.63 18.83
CA PHE A 507 2.35 7.20 20.18
C PHE A 507 2.56 8.72 20.18
N LEU A 508 3.65 9.21 19.58
CA LEU A 508 3.92 10.65 19.48
C LEU A 508 2.86 11.37 18.61
N TYR A 509 2.30 10.70 17.60
CA TYR A 509 1.13 11.21 16.89
C TYR A 509 -0.09 11.37 17.80
N GLN A 510 -0.47 10.32 18.55
CA GLN A 510 -1.66 10.36 19.40
C GLN A 510 -1.53 11.41 20.51
N THR A 511 -0.37 11.53 21.17
CA THR A 511 -0.11 12.57 22.18
C THR A 511 -0.31 13.98 21.62
N LEU A 512 0.28 14.30 20.46
CA LEU A 512 0.15 15.62 19.83
C LEU A 512 -1.27 15.88 19.30
N ALA A 513 -1.90 14.86 18.71
CA ALA A 513 -3.23 14.96 18.17
C ALA A 513 -4.28 15.15 19.26
N GLN A 514 -4.13 14.47 20.40
CA GLN A 514 -4.99 14.63 21.58
C GLN A 514 -4.90 16.05 22.17
N GLU A 515 -3.68 16.60 22.34
CA GLU A 515 -3.48 18.00 22.78
C GLU A 515 -4.23 19.00 21.88
N ASN A 516 -4.15 18.80 20.57
CA ASN A 516 -4.85 19.64 19.59
C ASN A 516 -6.37 19.42 19.61
N VAL A 517 -6.84 18.17 19.76
CA VAL A 517 -8.28 17.85 19.82
C VAL A 517 -8.91 18.45 21.07
N GLU A 518 -8.26 18.37 22.23
CA GLU A 518 -8.74 19.01 23.46
C GLU A 518 -8.80 20.53 23.33
N THR A 519 -7.80 21.14 22.68
CA THR A 519 -7.76 22.57 22.40
C THR A 519 -8.86 22.99 21.41
N LEU A 520 -9.03 22.26 20.31
CA LEU A 520 -10.01 22.56 19.27
C LEU A 520 -11.45 22.31 19.74
N ASN A 521 -11.70 21.31 20.57
CA ASN A 521 -13.01 21.06 21.20
C ASN A 521 -13.39 22.16 22.21
N GLN A 522 -12.43 22.79 22.89
CA GLN A 522 -12.66 23.98 23.73
C GLN A 522 -12.95 25.25 22.91
N VAL A 523 -12.35 25.36 21.71
CA VAL A 523 -12.51 26.51 20.80
C VAL A 523 -13.76 26.40 19.92
N ALA A 524 -14.28 25.19 19.69
CA ALA A 524 -15.47 24.90 18.88
C ALA A 524 -15.52 25.66 17.51
N PRO A 525 -14.48 25.54 16.66
CA PRO A 525 -14.32 26.38 15.47
C PRO A 525 -15.38 26.11 14.39
N LYS A 526 -16.01 27.18 13.88
CA LYS A 526 -16.98 27.14 12.77
C LYS A 526 -16.36 26.62 11.46
N LEU A 527 -15.09 26.99 11.21
CA LEU A 527 -14.28 26.58 10.07
C LEU A 527 -12.80 26.63 10.47
N ILE A 528 -12.03 25.61 10.07
CA ILE A 528 -10.57 25.63 10.09
C ILE A 528 -10.06 25.75 8.64
N VAL A 529 -9.14 26.68 8.39
CA VAL A 529 -8.44 26.79 7.12
C VAL A 529 -6.95 26.57 7.36
N ALA A 530 -6.30 25.74 6.53
CA ALA A 530 -4.88 25.47 6.62
C ALA A 530 -4.15 25.78 5.30
N THR A 531 -2.97 26.41 5.40
CA THR A 531 -2.06 26.62 4.25
C THR A 531 -1.23 25.39 3.91
N CYS A 532 -1.37 24.29 4.67
CA CYS A 532 -0.65 23.05 4.44
C CYS A 532 -1.64 21.87 4.33
N PRO A 533 -1.68 21.14 3.19
CA PRO A 533 -2.66 20.06 2.99
C PRO A 533 -2.39 18.83 3.87
N HIS A 534 -1.18 18.67 4.41
CA HIS A 534 -0.89 17.67 5.45
C HIS A 534 -1.63 17.99 6.76
N CYS A 535 -1.64 19.26 7.17
CA CYS A 535 -2.38 19.70 8.37
C CYS A 535 -3.89 19.57 8.15
N MET A 536 -4.37 20.03 6.99
CA MET A 536 -5.77 19.85 6.57
C MET A 536 -6.22 18.38 6.65
N ASN A 537 -5.43 17.45 6.10
CA ASN A 537 -5.74 16.01 6.12
C ASN A 537 -5.77 15.43 7.54
N ALA A 538 -4.78 15.74 8.37
CA ALA A 538 -4.71 15.25 9.74
C ALA A 538 -5.92 15.72 10.57
N ILE A 539 -6.23 17.01 10.52
CA ILE A 539 -7.30 17.63 11.33
C ILE A 539 -8.69 17.25 10.79
N GLY A 540 -8.92 17.33 9.49
CA GLY A 540 -10.23 17.08 8.88
C GLY A 540 -10.62 15.60 8.78
N ASN A 541 -9.65 14.69 8.68
CA ASN A 541 -9.93 13.25 8.45
C ASN A 541 -9.48 12.33 9.60
N GLU A 542 -8.33 12.60 10.23
CA GLU A 542 -7.71 11.64 11.16
C GLU A 542 -8.02 11.94 12.63
N TYR A 543 -8.22 13.20 13.00
CA TYR A 543 -8.60 13.58 14.38
C TYR A 543 -9.99 13.04 14.78
N ARG A 544 -10.82 12.68 13.80
CA ARG A 544 -12.07 11.93 14.00
C ARG A 544 -11.87 10.59 14.70
N GLN A 545 -10.69 9.98 14.55
CA GLN A 545 -10.32 8.74 15.24
C GLN A 545 -10.06 8.96 16.75
N LEU A 546 -9.92 10.21 17.18
CA LEU A 546 -9.65 10.66 18.56
C LEU A 546 -10.77 11.58 19.10
N GLY A 547 -11.93 11.63 18.44
CA GLY A 547 -13.08 12.43 18.88
C GLY A 547 -13.05 13.93 18.51
N GLY A 548 -12.19 14.35 17.57
CA GLY A 548 -12.21 15.68 16.98
C GLY A 548 -12.79 15.67 15.56
N ASP A 549 -13.99 16.20 15.36
CA ASP A 549 -14.60 16.36 14.03
C ASP A 549 -14.71 17.86 13.68
N TYR A 550 -13.91 18.30 12.70
CA TYR A 550 -13.78 19.71 12.35
C TYR A 550 -13.91 19.94 10.85
N ARG A 551 -14.79 20.87 10.45
CA ARG A 551 -14.84 21.36 9.07
C ARG A 551 -13.51 22.05 8.74
N THR A 552 -12.68 21.37 7.96
CA THR A 552 -11.32 21.80 7.62
C THR A 552 -11.15 21.85 6.11
N ILE A 553 -10.66 22.97 5.56
CA ILE A 553 -10.43 23.15 4.11
C ILE A 553 -9.04 23.71 3.82
N HIS A 554 -8.61 23.61 2.56
CA HIS A 554 -7.37 24.21 2.12
C HIS A 554 -7.53 25.73 1.90
N HIS A 555 -6.45 26.47 2.12
CA HIS A 555 -6.45 27.92 1.89
C HIS A 555 -6.84 28.29 0.44
N THR A 556 -6.49 27.49 -0.58
CA THR A 556 -6.91 27.74 -1.97
C THR A 556 -8.41 27.58 -2.21
N GLU A 557 -9.08 26.71 -1.45
CA GLU A 557 -10.55 26.59 -1.51
C GLU A 557 -11.21 27.79 -0.83
N TYR A 558 -10.67 28.24 0.30
CA TYR A 558 -11.18 29.42 0.99
C TYR A 558 -10.98 30.71 0.17
N LEU A 559 -9.81 30.89 -0.42
CA LEU A 559 -9.51 32.00 -1.32
C LEU A 559 -10.41 32.00 -2.56
N GLU A 560 -10.76 30.84 -3.13
CA GLU A 560 -11.79 30.73 -4.19
C GLU A 560 -13.14 31.32 -3.73
N THR A 561 -13.61 31.02 -2.51
CA THR A 561 -14.86 31.61 -2.00
C THR A 561 -14.78 33.13 -1.82
N LEU A 562 -13.63 33.67 -1.40
CA LEU A 562 -13.44 35.11 -1.24
C LEU A 562 -13.41 35.86 -2.57
N VAL A 563 -12.86 35.25 -3.63
CA VAL A 563 -12.95 35.79 -5.00
C VAL A 563 -14.38 35.72 -5.52
N ALA A 564 -15.06 34.58 -5.37
CA ALA A 564 -16.45 34.41 -5.78
C ALA A 564 -17.41 35.35 -5.04
N ALA A 565 -17.10 35.71 -3.79
CA ALA A 565 -17.83 36.70 -3.00
C ALA A 565 -17.47 38.17 -3.34
N GLY A 566 -16.58 38.41 -4.32
CA GLY A 566 -16.13 39.75 -4.70
C GLY A 566 -15.25 40.46 -3.66
N LYS A 567 -14.79 39.75 -2.62
CA LYS A 567 -13.99 40.31 -1.52
C LYS A 567 -12.51 40.48 -1.86
N LEU A 568 -12.01 39.79 -2.88
CA LEU A 568 -10.63 39.87 -3.35
C LEU A 568 -10.61 40.14 -4.87
N PRO A 569 -10.50 41.40 -5.30
CA PRO A 569 -10.41 41.74 -6.73
C PRO A 569 -9.06 41.28 -7.29
N LEU A 570 -9.10 40.49 -8.36
CA LEU A 570 -7.91 40.00 -9.06
C LEU A 570 -7.61 40.83 -10.31
N THR A 571 -6.33 40.92 -10.67
CA THR A 571 -5.88 41.37 -11.99
C THR A 571 -4.91 40.37 -12.61
N GLN A 572 -4.78 40.40 -13.93
CA GLN A 572 -3.90 39.49 -14.66
C GLN A 572 -2.42 39.87 -14.48
N LEU A 573 -1.61 38.85 -14.22
CA LEU A 573 -0.16 38.87 -14.08
C LEU A 573 0.46 38.45 -15.42
N ALA A 574 1.51 39.16 -15.83
CA ALA A 574 2.34 38.76 -16.98
C ALA A 574 3.35 37.66 -16.58
N GLU A 575 2.86 36.58 -15.96
CA GLU A 575 3.65 35.45 -15.47
C GLU A 575 3.10 34.13 -16.04
N ASN A 576 3.97 33.28 -16.57
CA ASN A 576 3.64 31.96 -17.10
C ASN A 576 3.65 30.93 -15.98
N VAL A 577 2.47 30.44 -15.59
CA VAL A 577 2.29 29.59 -14.40
C VAL A 577 2.05 28.12 -14.78
N THR A 578 2.97 27.23 -14.39
CA THR A 578 2.70 25.79 -14.30
C THR A 578 2.34 25.42 -12.85
N TYR A 579 1.53 24.38 -12.63
CA TYR A 579 1.08 23.97 -11.31
C TYR A 579 1.59 22.56 -10.92
N HIS A 580 2.10 22.42 -9.70
CA HIS A 580 2.37 21.11 -9.11
C HIS A 580 1.28 20.73 -8.10
N ASP A 581 0.42 19.78 -8.49
CA ASP A 581 -0.58 19.14 -7.62
C ASP A 581 0.07 18.45 -6.40
N PRO A 582 -0.13 18.94 -5.17
CA PRO A 582 0.35 18.29 -3.96
C PRO A 582 -0.44 16.99 -3.70
N CYS A 583 0.25 15.89 -3.36
CA CYS A 583 -0.41 14.59 -3.18
C CYS A 583 -1.45 14.59 -2.03
N TYR A 584 -1.20 15.34 -0.95
CA TYR A 584 -2.14 15.49 0.17
C TYR A 584 -3.34 16.40 -0.14
N LEU A 585 -3.23 17.32 -1.10
CA LEU A 585 -4.34 18.17 -1.53
C LEU A 585 -5.22 17.41 -2.55
N GLY A 586 -4.60 17.01 -3.66
CA GLY A 586 -5.27 16.32 -4.75
C GLY A 586 -5.58 14.85 -4.47
N ARG A 587 -4.56 13.99 -4.48
CA ARG A 587 -4.79 12.52 -4.49
C ARG A 587 -5.46 11.99 -3.22
N HIS A 588 -5.19 12.60 -2.07
CA HIS A 588 -5.76 12.16 -0.80
C HIS A 588 -7.10 12.82 -0.43
N ASN A 589 -7.39 14.03 -0.94
CA ASN A 589 -8.58 14.82 -0.54
C ASN A 589 -9.45 15.36 -1.70
N GLY A 590 -9.12 15.04 -2.96
CA GLY A 590 -9.93 15.37 -4.14
C GLY A 590 -9.78 16.81 -4.67
N VAL A 591 -9.06 17.69 -3.97
CA VAL A 591 -9.00 19.12 -4.30
C VAL A 591 -8.02 19.35 -5.45
N TYR A 592 -8.56 19.59 -6.65
CA TYR A 592 -7.79 19.87 -7.88
C TYR A 592 -8.12 21.22 -8.52
N ASP A 593 -9.38 21.64 -8.48
CA ASP A 593 -9.88 22.73 -9.32
C ASP A 593 -9.72 24.11 -8.68
N ALA A 594 -10.00 24.27 -7.38
CA ALA A 594 -9.82 25.55 -6.67
C ALA A 594 -8.44 26.24 -6.90
N PRO A 595 -7.27 25.57 -6.76
CA PRO A 595 -6.00 26.21 -7.07
C PRO A 595 -5.86 26.60 -8.55
N ARG A 596 -6.43 25.82 -9.48
CA ARG A 596 -6.41 26.13 -10.92
C ARG A 596 -7.32 27.32 -11.26
N ASN A 597 -8.52 27.35 -10.69
CA ASN A 597 -9.50 28.42 -10.89
C ASN A 597 -8.95 29.78 -10.42
N LEU A 598 -8.19 29.78 -9.32
CA LEU A 598 -7.43 30.95 -8.88
C LEU A 598 -6.33 31.32 -9.88
N ILE A 599 -5.44 30.39 -10.23
CA ILE A 599 -4.33 30.67 -11.18
C ILE A 599 -4.89 31.21 -12.52
N THR A 600 -5.95 30.63 -13.07
CA THR A 600 -6.54 31.08 -14.35
C THR A 600 -7.07 32.52 -14.29
N GLN A 601 -7.66 32.93 -13.16
CA GLN A 601 -8.11 34.31 -12.95
C GLN A 601 -6.96 35.30 -12.72
N MET A 602 -5.76 34.81 -12.39
CA MET A 602 -4.57 35.62 -12.11
C MET A 602 -3.53 35.62 -13.23
N ALA A 603 -3.46 34.61 -14.10
CA ALA A 603 -2.34 34.41 -15.02
C ALA A 603 -2.70 33.67 -16.33
N GLY A 604 -3.99 33.51 -16.65
CA GLY A 604 -4.44 32.78 -17.84
C GLY A 604 -4.28 31.25 -17.73
N GLU A 605 -4.31 30.56 -18.87
CA GLU A 605 -4.38 29.09 -18.88
C GLU A 605 -3.18 28.43 -18.18
N VAL A 606 -3.46 27.63 -17.14
CA VAL A 606 -2.44 26.88 -16.40
C VAL A 606 -1.64 25.99 -17.34
N LEU A 607 -0.31 26.10 -17.29
CA LEU A 607 0.60 25.30 -18.11
C LEU A 607 0.67 23.85 -17.58
N GLU A 608 -0.38 23.07 -17.91
CA GLU A 608 -0.63 21.70 -17.44
C GLU A 608 0.47 20.70 -17.85
N LEU A 609 0.71 19.73 -16.97
CA LEU A 609 1.78 18.73 -17.08
C LEU A 609 1.20 17.38 -17.53
N GLU A 610 1.97 16.57 -18.27
CA GLU A 610 1.56 15.20 -18.63
C GLU A 610 1.21 14.36 -17.39
N ARG A 611 1.95 14.58 -16.29
CA ARG A 611 1.65 14.03 -14.96
C ARG A 611 1.09 15.13 -14.05
N SER A 612 -0.20 15.40 -14.15
CA SER A 612 -0.96 16.28 -13.23
C SER A 612 -2.16 15.57 -12.58
N ARG A 613 -2.92 16.29 -11.75
CA ARG A 613 -4.08 15.81 -10.97
C ARG A 613 -3.78 14.51 -10.21
N GLU A 614 -4.62 13.49 -10.29
CA GLU A 614 -4.42 12.20 -9.60
C GLU A 614 -3.21 11.42 -10.10
N ASN A 615 -2.71 11.78 -11.29
CA ASN A 615 -1.54 11.21 -11.94
C ASN A 615 -0.23 11.97 -11.63
N SER A 616 -0.30 13.07 -10.86
CA SER A 616 0.85 13.92 -10.47
C SER A 616 1.98 13.16 -9.79
N PHE A 617 3.23 13.47 -10.17
CA PHE A 617 4.40 12.89 -9.52
C PHE A 617 4.71 13.57 -8.18
N CYS A 618 5.33 12.85 -7.26
CA CYS A 618 5.56 13.34 -5.90
C CYS A 618 6.70 14.37 -5.86
N CYS A 619 6.68 15.29 -4.88
CA CYS A 619 7.77 16.23 -4.58
C CYS A 619 8.89 15.63 -3.71
N GLY A 620 8.71 14.43 -3.17
CA GLY A 620 9.66 13.77 -2.25
C GLY A 620 9.25 13.85 -0.78
N ALA A 621 8.98 15.05 -0.25
CA ALA A 621 8.85 15.33 1.19
C ALA A 621 7.85 14.50 2.04
N GLY A 622 6.71 14.09 1.47
CA GLY A 622 5.69 13.36 2.21
C GLY A 622 6.18 12.01 2.73
N GLY A 623 5.56 11.43 3.75
CA GLY A 623 6.05 10.16 4.31
C GLY A 623 7.26 10.30 5.23
N ALA A 624 7.33 11.43 5.95
CA ALA A 624 8.44 11.88 6.79
C ALA A 624 9.81 12.08 6.09
N GLN A 625 9.85 12.03 4.76
CA GLN A 625 11.10 12.16 4.00
C GLN A 625 11.78 13.51 4.19
N PHE A 626 11.01 14.58 4.40
CA PHE A 626 11.53 15.93 4.68
C PHE A 626 12.51 16.00 5.88
N TRP A 627 12.49 15.00 6.76
CA TRP A 627 13.28 14.95 8.00
C TRP A 627 14.53 14.06 7.91
N LYS A 628 14.88 13.57 6.71
CA LYS A 628 16.06 12.72 6.47
C LYS A 628 16.62 12.95 5.06
N GLU A 629 17.78 12.37 4.78
CA GLU A 629 18.25 12.24 3.40
C GLU A 629 17.42 11.21 2.61
N GLU A 630 17.40 11.38 1.30
CA GLU A 630 16.70 10.51 0.36
C GLU A 630 17.56 9.29 0.01
N GLU A 631 16.93 8.11 -0.13
CA GLU A 631 17.63 6.85 -0.42
C GLU A 631 18.38 6.89 -1.76
N GLU A 632 19.51 6.18 -1.81
CA GLU A 632 20.41 6.20 -2.96
C GLU A 632 19.77 5.56 -4.21
N GLY A 633 19.53 6.38 -5.24
CA GLY A 633 18.97 5.97 -6.52
C GLY A 633 19.65 6.70 -7.69
N SER A 634 19.06 6.62 -8.88
CA SER A 634 19.60 7.30 -10.07
C SER A 634 19.39 8.82 -10.07
N GLU A 635 18.45 9.32 -9.28
CA GLU A 635 18.18 10.74 -9.03
C GLU A 635 17.35 10.94 -7.75
N ARG A 636 17.17 12.19 -7.31
CA ARG A 636 16.18 12.55 -6.28
C ARG A 636 14.78 12.72 -6.88
N VAL A 637 13.74 12.44 -6.09
CA VAL A 637 12.33 12.58 -6.49
C VAL A 637 11.96 14.04 -6.77
N SER A 638 12.55 14.98 -6.03
CA SER A 638 12.46 16.43 -6.31
C SER A 638 12.96 16.77 -7.70
N ASP A 639 14.10 16.20 -8.09
CA ASP A 639 14.85 16.56 -9.29
C ASP A 639 14.12 16.05 -10.54
N ASN A 640 13.59 14.82 -10.47
CA ASN A 640 12.71 14.26 -11.49
C ASN A 640 11.49 15.17 -11.73
N ARG A 641 10.82 15.64 -10.67
CA ARG A 641 9.63 16.50 -10.79
C ARG A 641 9.98 17.91 -11.26
N PHE A 642 11.07 18.50 -10.75
CA PHE A 642 11.49 19.83 -11.19
C PHE A 642 11.85 19.84 -12.67
N ARG A 643 12.45 18.76 -13.19
CA ARG A 643 12.72 18.60 -14.63
C ARG A 643 11.45 18.59 -15.48
N GLU A 644 10.34 18.01 -15.01
CA GLU A 644 9.04 18.10 -15.70
C GLU A 644 8.49 19.53 -15.72
N LEU A 645 8.56 20.22 -14.58
CA LEU A 645 8.08 21.59 -14.40
C LEU A 645 8.88 22.56 -15.28
N GLN A 646 10.21 22.41 -15.28
CA GLN A 646 11.14 23.13 -16.13
C GLN A 646 10.84 22.89 -17.62
N ALA A 647 10.78 21.63 -18.05
CA ALA A 647 10.50 21.28 -19.44
C ALA A 647 9.18 21.89 -19.91
N ARG A 648 8.11 21.83 -19.11
CA ARG A 648 6.80 22.40 -19.46
C ARG A 648 6.80 23.93 -19.57
N LEU A 649 7.63 24.62 -18.77
CA LEU A 649 7.84 26.07 -18.84
C LEU A 649 8.73 26.48 -20.02
N ASP A 650 9.68 25.62 -20.44
CA ASP A 650 10.53 25.88 -21.60
C ASP A 650 9.86 25.50 -22.93
N ASP A 651 9.01 24.47 -22.96
CA ASP A 651 8.21 24.10 -24.14
C ASP A 651 7.18 25.19 -24.49
N ALA A 652 6.65 25.89 -23.48
CA ALA A 652 5.73 27.01 -23.68
C ALA A 652 6.37 28.19 -24.43
N LYS A 653 7.71 28.28 -24.40
CA LYS A 653 8.51 29.29 -25.10
C LYS A 653 8.37 29.27 -26.63
N ALA A 654 7.81 28.20 -27.20
CA ALA A 654 7.57 28.08 -28.63
C ALA A 654 6.27 28.77 -29.12
N ALA A 655 5.50 29.41 -28.24
CA ALA A 655 4.14 29.89 -28.54
C ALA A 655 4.01 31.40 -28.82
N SER A 656 4.88 32.27 -28.29
CA SER A 656 4.86 33.72 -28.55
C SER A 656 6.20 34.40 -28.28
N ASP A 657 6.51 35.46 -29.03
CA ASP A 657 7.72 36.29 -28.83
C ASP A 657 7.67 37.11 -27.53
N GLU A 658 6.47 37.32 -26.98
CA GLU A 658 6.25 37.95 -25.67
C GLU A 658 6.74 37.07 -24.50
N PHE A 659 6.83 35.74 -24.72
CA PHE A 659 7.15 34.78 -23.65
C PHE A 659 8.53 35.02 -23.02
N GLU A 660 9.54 35.46 -23.79
CA GLU A 660 10.88 35.77 -23.23
C GLU A 660 10.89 36.98 -22.29
N GLN A 661 9.86 37.83 -22.31
CA GLN A 661 9.77 39.05 -21.49
C GLN A 661 8.91 38.86 -20.23
N THR A 662 8.45 37.63 -19.96
CA THR A 662 7.46 37.32 -18.91
C THR A 662 8.00 36.31 -17.90
N GLY A 663 7.63 36.45 -16.63
CA GLY A 663 8.21 35.64 -15.54
C GLY A 663 7.74 34.18 -15.59
N LYS A 664 8.65 33.21 -15.37
CA LYS A 664 8.27 31.79 -15.27
C LYS A 664 8.01 31.40 -13.82
N VAL A 665 6.84 30.82 -13.55
CA VAL A 665 6.44 30.45 -12.18
C VAL A 665 6.00 29.00 -12.09
N VAL A 666 6.53 28.31 -11.07
CA VAL A 666 5.97 27.07 -10.54
C VAL A 666 5.06 27.44 -9.37
N ALA A 667 3.76 27.32 -9.57
CA ALA A 667 2.78 27.44 -8.51
C ALA A 667 2.66 26.11 -7.72
N VAL A 668 2.59 26.23 -6.39
CA VAL A 668 2.31 25.13 -5.46
C VAL A 668 1.16 25.50 -4.52
N GLY A 669 0.57 24.50 -3.86
CA GLY A 669 -0.37 24.69 -2.76
C GLY A 669 0.04 23.84 -1.55
N CYS A 670 1.31 23.94 -1.13
CA CYS A 670 1.87 23.16 -0.03
C CYS A 670 3.29 23.64 0.34
N PRO A 671 3.54 24.03 1.61
CA PRO A 671 4.87 24.44 2.09
C PRO A 671 5.98 23.41 1.85
N PHE A 672 5.73 22.12 2.09
CA PHE A 672 6.72 21.07 1.84
C PHE A 672 7.04 20.92 0.34
N CYS A 673 6.04 21.09 -0.54
CA CYS A 673 6.28 21.11 -1.98
C CYS A 673 7.12 22.34 -2.39
N LYS A 674 6.80 23.52 -1.84
CA LYS A 674 7.60 24.75 -2.04
C LYS A 674 9.06 24.55 -1.65
N ALA A 675 9.31 23.94 -0.48
CA ALA A 675 10.67 23.67 -0.01
C ALA A 675 11.42 22.72 -0.96
N MET A 676 10.86 21.55 -1.30
CA MET A 676 11.53 20.57 -2.18
C MET A 676 11.81 21.09 -3.59
N MET A 677 10.93 21.93 -4.14
CA MET A 677 11.15 22.54 -5.46
C MET A 677 12.16 23.70 -5.43
N ASN A 678 12.49 24.24 -4.25
CA ASN A 678 13.55 25.23 -4.08
C ASN A 678 14.91 24.60 -3.71
N SER A 679 14.93 23.45 -3.02
CA SER A 679 16.16 22.80 -2.55
C SER A 679 16.81 21.81 -3.54
N THR A 680 16.18 21.58 -4.70
CA THR A 680 16.71 20.68 -5.74
C THR A 680 17.88 21.30 -6.53
N PRO A 681 18.96 20.54 -6.82
CA PRO A 681 20.04 20.98 -7.69
C PRO A 681 19.61 21.38 -9.10
N GLU A 682 18.44 20.92 -9.60
CA GLU A 682 17.93 21.36 -10.91
C GLU A 682 17.38 22.80 -10.85
N LYS A 683 16.79 23.21 -9.72
CA LYS A 683 16.34 24.60 -9.49
C LYS A 683 17.52 25.56 -9.34
N GLN A 684 18.63 25.10 -8.77
CA GLN A 684 19.87 25.88 -8.62
C GLN A 684 20.54 26.21 -9.97
N LYS A 685 20.13 25.56 -11.06
CA LYS A 685 20.57 25.89 -12.44
C LYS A 685 19.64 26.89 -13.14
N ARG A 686 18.53 27.30 -12.50
CA ARG A 686 17.35 27.91 -13.14
C ARG A 686 16.77 29.06 -12.33
N ASP A 687 17.52 30.15 -12.21
CA ASP A 687 17.08 31.36 -11.50
C ASP A 687 15.99 32.15 -12.23
N ASP A 688 15.76 31.85 -13.52
CA ASP A 688 14.62 32.36 -14.30
C ASP A 688 13.27 31.76 -13.88
N ILE A 689 13.26 30.65 -13.12
CA ILE A 689 12.05 30.00 -12.61
C ILE A 689 11.89 30.33 -11.12
N VAL A 690 10.74 30.93 -10.76
CA VAL A 690 10.37 31.23 -9.38
C VAL A 690 9.35 30.21 -8.86
N VAL A 691 9.51 29.73 -7.63
CA VAL A 691 8.54 28.83 -6.98
C VAL A 691 7.72 29.61 -5.94
N LYS A 692 6.45 29.91 -6.27
CA LYS A 692 5.50 30.65 -5.43
C LYS A 692 4.37 29.72 -4.97
N ASP A 693 3.83 29.92 -3.79
CA ASP A 693 2.52 29.36 -3.44
C ASP A 693 1.39 30.18 -4.09
N VAL A 694 0.23 29.58 -4.34
CA VAL A 694 -0.96 30.27 -4.88
C VAL A 694 -1.35 31.48 -4.01
N ALA A 695 -1.16 31.44 -2.69
CA ALA A 695 -1.40 32.59 -1.82
C ALA A 695 -0.44 33.77 -2.06
N GLU A 696 0.81 33.50 -2.44
CA GLU A 696 1.79 34.55 -2.77
C GLU A 696 1.40 35.23 -4.10
N LEU A 697 1.19 34.43 -5.15
CA LEU A 697 0.68 34.91 -6.46
C LEU A 697 -0.59 35.77 -6.31
N MET A 698 -1.50 35.32 -5.46
CA MET A 698 -2.77 36.02 -5.24
C MET A 698 -2.61 37.33 -4.49
N LEU A 699 -1.66 37.45 -3.55
CA LEU A 699 -1.35 38.74 -2.96
C LEU A 699 -0.79 39.71 -4.00
N GLU A 700 0.09 39.27 -4.90
CA GLU A 700 0.60 40.11 -5.99
C GLU A 700 -0.52 40.58 -6.93
N SER A 701 -1.44 39.68 -7.29
CA SER A 701 -2.61 40.00 -8.13
C SER A 701 -3.52 41.03 -7.47
N VAL A 702 -3.90 40.84 -6.20
CA VAL A 702 -4.76 41.78 -5.46
C VAL A 702 -4.06 43.13 -5.26
N GLN A 703 -2.77 43.14 -4.90
CA GLN A 703 -2.00 44.39 -4.75
C GLN A 703 -1.83 45.15 -6.08
N ARG A 704 -1.78 44.46 -7.22
CA ARG A 704 -1.77 45.14 -8.54
C ARG A 704 -3.18 45.64 -8.92
N ALA A 705 -4.24 44.96 -8.49
CA ALA A 705 -5.63 45.38 -8.74
C ALA A 705 -6.03 46.63 -7.93
N ASP A 706 -5.56 46.77 -6.69
CA ASP A 706 -5.84 47.94 -5.84
C ASP A 706 -4.76 49.05 -5.89
N GLY A 707 -3.71 48.85 -6.69
CA GLY A 707 -2.62 49.82 -6.87
C GLY A 707 -1.62 49.90 -5.70
N THR A 708 -1.70 49.01 -4.70
CA THR A 708 -0.72 48.96 -3.58
C THR A 708 0.55 48.17 -3.91
N TRP A 709 0.65 47.56 -5.11
CA TRP A 709 1.83 46.81 -5.54
C TRP A 709 3.09 47.67 -5.63
N GLN A 710 4.08 47.33 -4.80
CA GLN A 710 5.43 47.84 -4.91
C GLN A 710 6.31 46.77 -5.56
N GLN A 711 6.90 47.09 -6.71
CA GLN A 711 7.91 46.23 -7.31
C GLN A 711 9.12 46.15 -6.37
N ALA A 712 9.44 44.94 -5.90
CA ALA A 712 10.64 44.72 -5.10
C ALA A 712 11.87 45.22 -5.86
N ALA A 713 12.68 46.05 -5.22
CA ALA A 713 13.90 46.58 -5.83
C ALA A 713 14.80 45.40 -6.28
N PRO A 714 15.34 45.41 -7.52
CA PRO A 714 16.17 44.30 -7.99
C PRO A 714 17.37 44.08 -7.06
N THR A 715 17.50 42.88 -6.51
CA THR A 715 18.65 42.48 -5.69
C THR A 715 19.87 42.13 -6.56
N GLY A 716 20.19 43.04 -7.49
CA GLY A 716 21.45 43.02 -8.22
C GLY A 716 22.58 43.63 -7.39
N PRO A 717 23.85 43.41 -7.76
CA PRO A 717 24.98 44.04 -7.10
C PRO A 717 24.96 45.56 -7.31
N VAL A 718 25.01 46.32 -6.22
CA VAL A 718 25.13 47.78 -6.25
C VAL A 718 26.62 48.13 -6.41
N GLU A 719 27.01 48.73 -7.53
CA GLU A 719 28.39 49.17 -7.74
C GLU A 719 28.83 50.15 -6.64
N GLY A 720 30.03 49.95 -6.10
CA GLY A 720 30.58 50.78 -5.02
C GLY A 720 30.12 50.41 -3.61
N ALA A 721 29.20 49.46 -3.43
CA ALA A 721 28.96 48.86 -2.12
C ALA A 721 30.16 47.96 -1.73
N THR A 722 30.88 48.33 -0.66
CA THR A 722 31.87 47.43 -0.05
C THR A 722 31.17 46.12 0.33
N PRO A 723 31.73 44.94 0.02
CA PRO A 723 31.14 43.69 0.47
C PRO A 723 31.06 43.65 1.99
N LEU A 724 29.85 43.78 2.54
CA LEU A 724 29.56 43.32 3.89
C LEU A 724 29.73 41.80 3.84
N GLU A 725 30.69 41.27 4.61
CA GLU A 725 30.91 39.84 4.70
C GLU A 725 29.60 39.15 5.07
N GLN A 726 29.07 38.32 4.17
CA GLN A 726 27.99 37.42 4.51
C GLN A 726 28.57 36.39 5.49
N PRO A 727 28.13 36.35 6.77
CA PRO A 727 28.59 35.31 7.68
C PRO A 727 28.14 33.94 7.17
N GLU A 728 28.97 32.91 7.32
CA GLU A 728 28.66 31.58 6.81
C GLU A 728 27.31 31.08 7.32
N VAL A 729 26.39 30.88 6.37
CA VAL A 729 25.07 30.28 6.61
C VAL A 729 25.28 28.80 6.89
N ALA A 730 25.26 28.40 8.16
CA ALA A 730 25.23 26.99 8.49
C ALA A 730 23.85 26.40 8.13
N SER A 731 23.87 25.17 7.60
CA SER A 731 22.70 24.46 7.11
C SER A 731 21.89 23.82 8.25
N ALA A 732 21.05 24.62 8.91
CA ALA A 732 20.25 24.24 10.08
C ALA A 732 21.07 23.84 11.33
N PRO A 733 22.32 24.34 11.44
CA PRO A 733 22.61 25.28 12.52
C PRO A 733 22.26 26.75 12.15
N ASN A 734 22.79 27.71 12.91
CA ASN A 734 22.75 29.17 12.67
C ASN A 734 21.39 29.82 12.33
N ALA A 735 20.61 30.12 13.36
CA ALA A 735 19.97 31.45 13.52
C ALA A 735 19.58 31.68 14.99
N GLN A 736 20.18 32.68 15.65
CA GLN A 736 19.77 33.12 16.99
C GLN A 736 19.35 34.60 16.99
N MET A 737 18.27 34.86 17.74
CA MET A 737 17.60 36.15 18.05
C MET A 737 18.43 37.00 19.06
N PRO A 738 18.07 38.26 19.48
CA PRO A 738 16.70 38.83 19.61
C PRO A 738 16.52 40.39 19.44
N MET A 739 15.32 40.89 19.84
CA MET A 739 14.94 42.28 20.26
C MET A 739 14.51 43.30 19.17
N ASP A 740 13.50 44.19 19.30
CA ASP A 740 12.36 44.33 20.26
C ASP A 740 11.19 45.23 19.70
N ARG A 741 10.10 45.40 20.47
CA ARG A 741 8.71 45.82 20.13
C ARG A 741 8.35 47.29 19.79
N THR A 742 7.26 47.45 19.01
CA THR A 742 6.01 48.24 19.31
C THR A 742 4.89 47.89 18.28
N GLY A 743 3.59 48.26 18.37
CA GLY A 743 2.80 49.03 19.34
C GLY A 743 1.27 49.08 19.03
N ASP A 744 0.50 49.88 19.78
CA ASP A 744 -0.98 50.04 19.83
C ASP A 744 -1.61 50.97 18.73
N ARG A 745 -2.93 51.05 18.41
CA ARG A 745 -4.21 50.30 18.66
C ARG A 745 -5.30 50.72 17.59
N PRO A 746 -6.56 50.18 17.56
CA PRO A 746 -7.39 50.08 16.32
C PRO A 746 -8.80 50.76 16.31
N GLY A 747 -9.53 50.62 15.19
CA GLY A 747 -11.01 50.63 15.09
C GLY A 747 -11.52 50.69 13.63
N ALA A 748 -12.77 50.35 13.27
CA ALA A 748 -13.77 49.44 13.87
C ALA A 748 -14.91 49.14 12.86
N GLY A 749 -15.48 47.93 12.88
CA GLY A 749 -16.70 47.55 12.14
C GLY A 749 -16.49 46.74 10.84
N ALA A 750 -17.11 45.55 10.77
CA ALA A 750 -17.19 44.70 9.58
C ALA A 750 -18.53 43.91 9.59
N PRO A 751 -19.16 43.63 8.43
CA PRO A 751 -20.43 42.90 8.33
C PRO A 751 -20.26 41.37 8.20
N ASP A 752 -21.39 40.66 8.25
CA ASP A 752 -21.49 39.20 8.42
C ASP A 752 -20.72 38.31 7.42
N ALA A 753 -20.37 37.11 7.88
CA ALA A 753 -19.53 36.16 7.16
C ALA A 753 -20.23 35.51 5.94
N VAL A 754 -19.64 35.67 4.76
CA VAL A 754 -20.09 35.00 3.52
C VAL A 754 -19.63 33.55 3.52
N VAL A 755 -20.47 32.64 4.02
CA VAL A 755 -20.26 31.19 3.92
C VAL A 755 -20.96 30.65 2.66
N GLY A 756 -20.28 30.79 1.52
CA GLY A 756 -20.73 30.19 0.25
C GLY A 756 -20.41 28.69 0.15
N GLU A 757 -21.13 27.98 -0.72
CA GLU A 757 -20.71 26.66 -1.19
C GLU A 757 -19.52 26.80 -2.16
N THR A 758 -18.48 25.99 -1.99
CA THR A 758 -17.31 25.98 -2.89
C THR A 758 -17.62 25.25 -4.19
N ALA A 759 -16.88 25.56 -5.27
CA ALA A 759 -16.91 24.70 -6.47
C ALA A 759 -16.49 23.26 -6.11
N ALA A 760 -15.56 23.11 -5.16
CA ALA A 760 -15.18 21.82 -4.60
C ALA A 760 -16.35 21.05 -3.95
N ALA A 761 -17.30 21.70 -3.27
CA ALA A 761 -18.49 21.03 -2.73
C ALA A 761 -19.40 20.47 -3.85
N VAL A 762 -19.58 21.23 -4.93
CA VAL A 762 -20.37 20.83 -6.11
C VAL A 762 -19.66 19.73 -6.93
N ILE A 763 -18.33 19.75 -6.99
CA ILE A 763 -17.52 18.77 -7.74
C ILE A 763 -17.29 17.48 -6.93
N ASN A 764 -17.18 17.55 -5.60
CA ASN A 764 -17.07 16.36 -4.75
C ASN A 764 -18.36 15.51 -4.71
N ALA A 765 -19.49 16.05 -5.18
CA ALA A 765 -20.72 15.29 -5.40
C ALA A 765 -20.72 14.47 -6.72
N GLN A 766 -19.65 14.51 -7.53
CA GLN A 766 -19.58 13.76 -8.79
C GLN A 766 -19.30 12.26 -8.58
N PRO A 767 -20.01 11.34 -9.29
CA PRO A 767 -19.86 9.90 -9.09
C PRO A 767 -18.47 9.36 -9.45
N GLY A 768 -17.60 9.17 -8.45
CA GLY A 768 -16.25 8.62 -8.61
C GLY A 768 -15.15 9.35 -7.84
N SER A 769 -15.45 10.48 -7.21
CA SER A 769 -14.64 11.06 -6.13
C SER A 769 -14.52 10.08 -4.94
N PRO A 770 -13.50 10.18 -4.07
CA PRO A 770 -13.43 9.37 -2.86
C PRO A 770 -14.58 9.77 -1.92
N ASP A 771 -15.64 8.96 -1.91
CA ASP A 771 -16.96 9.34 -1.39
C ASP A 771 -16.97 9.87 0.05
N ALA A 772 -17.73 10.95 0.26
CA ALA A 772 -18.24 11.29 1.58
C ALA A 772 -19.21 10.19 2.04
N THR A 773 -19.10 9.75 3.30
CA THR A 773 -19.97 8.71 3.87
C THR A 773 -21.39 9.23 4.11
N GLN A 774 -22.23 9.18 3.07
CA GLN A 774 -23.68 9.36 3.19
C GLN A 774 -24.27 8.23 4.06
N GLY A 775 -24.29 8.48 5.36
CA GLY A 775 -24.56 7.51 6.43
C GLY A 775 -24.20 8.07 7.81
N THR A 776 -23.27 9.02 7.88
CA THR A 776 -22.98 9.84 9.06
C THR A 776 -23.40 11.29 8.83
N GLN A 777 -24.72 11.51 8.71
CA GLN A 777 -25.28 12.82 9.05
C GLN A 777 -25.10 13.01 10.57
N PRO A 778 -24.51 14.10 11.07
CA PRO A 778 -24.64 14.42 12.48
C PRO A 778 -26.12 14.69 12.76
N GLU A 779 -26.70 13.95 13.70
CA GLU A 779 -28.01 14.31 14.24
C GLU A 779 -27.89 15.71 14.85
N ALA A 780 -28.68 16.65 14.34
CA ALA A 780 -28.52 18.07 14.68
C ALA A 780 -28.62 18.25 16.19
N GLN A 781 -27.59 18.86 16.80
CA GLN A 781 -27.47 18.96 18.26
C GLN A 781 -28.76 19.52 18.87
N ALA A 782 -29.52 18.64 19.53
CA ALA A 782 -30.73 19.04 20.23
C ALA A 782 -30.34 20.03 21.33
N ALA A 783 -30.93 21.22 21.30
CA ALA A 783 -30.55 22.31 22.18
C ALA A 783 -30.59 21.87 23.65
N HIS A 784 -29.53 22.16 24.40
CA HIS A 784 -29.48 21.92 25.84
C HIS A 784 -30.67 22.64 26.51
N PRO A 785 -31.54 21.95 27.26
CA PRO A 785 -32.60 22.60 28.02
C PRO A 785 -31.99 23.44 29.15
N GLU A 786 -32.58 24.62 29.40
CA GLU A 786 -32.05 25.59 30.37
C GLU A 786 -31.99 25.07 31.82
N ALA A 787 -31.11 25.68 32.61
CA ALA A 787 -30.79 25.24 33.95
C ALA A 787 -31.90 25.51 34.99
N THR A 788 -32.29 24.48 35.74
CA THR A 788 -32.97 24.63 37.04
C THR A 788 -31.98 24.49 38.19
N ALA A 789 -32.01 25.41 39.15
CA ALA A 789 -30.86 25.68 40.02
C ALA A 789 -31.01 25.27 41.51
N ARG A 790 -29.91 25.45 42.25
CA ARG A 790 -29.72 25.38 43.73
C ARG A 790 -29.41 23.95 44.26
N LYS A 791 -28.64 23.78 45.35
CA LYS A 791 -28.24 24.75 46.41
C LYS A 791 -26.72 24.79 46.66
N SER A 792 -26.23 25.95 47.07
CA SER A 792 -24.87 26.24 47.54
C SER A 792 -24.77 26.28 49.07
N TRP A 793 -23.58 26.04 49.63
CA TRP A 793 -23.16 26.68 50.89
C TRP A 793 -21.67 27.08 50.86
N LYS A 794 -21.18 27.81 51.87
CA LYS A 794 -19.94 28.63 51.82
C LYS A 794 -18.97 28.37 52.99
N PRO A 795 -17.68 28.73 52.86
CA PRO A 795 -16.63 28.41 53.84
C PRO A 795 -16.31 29.55 54.84
N ARG A 796 -15.76 29.16 55.99
CA ARG A 796 -14.89 29.89 56.98
C ARG A 796 -14.81 29.01 58.26
N ALA A 797 -13.83 29.07 59.16
CA ALA A 797 -12.49 29.71 59.26
C ALA A 797 -11.66 28.82 60.27
N ALA A 798 -10.55 29.17 60.93
CA ALA A 798 -9.76 30.40 61.08
C ALA A 798 -8.34 30.07 61.61
N SER A 799 -7.44 31.09 61.67
CA SER A 799 -6.37 31.35 62.68
C SER A 799 -5.43 30.20 63.15
N ALA A 800 -4.13 30.41 63.37
CA ALA A 800 -3.43 31.66 63.69
C ALA A 800 -1.95 31.64 63.20
N ASP A 801 -1.05 32.33 63.89
CA ASP A 801 -0.42 33.64 63.58
C ASP A 801 0.92 33.63 64.40
N ASP A 802 1.94 34.49 64.26
CA ASP A 802 2.25 35.71 63.49
C ASP A 802 3.80 35.65 63.19
N VAL A 803 4.64 36.61 62.74
CA VAL A 803 4.58 38.07 62.52
C VAL A 803 5.60 38.50 61.42
N GLN A 804 5.65 39.79 61.11
CA GLN A 804 6.45 40.49 60.09
C GLN A 804 7.59 41.37 60.72
N PRO A 805 8.27 42.28 59.98
CA PRO A 805 8.97 42.19 58.69
C PRO A 805 10.41 42.81 58.72
N THR A 806 11.16 42.84 57.61
CA THR A 806 11.95 44.03 57.17
C THR A 806 12.50 43.95 55.73
N ALA A 807 12.82 45.12 55.16
CA ALA A 807 13.56 45.40 53.92
C ALA A 807 14.52 46.61 54.22
N PRO A 808 15.48 47.08 53.38
CA PRO A 808 15.55 46.99 51.90
C PRO A 808 16.98 46.83 51.27
N THR A 809 17.12 47.22 50.00
CA THR A 809 18.26 47.41 49.05
C THR A 809 19.37 48.42 49.50
N PRO A 810 20.46 48.79 48.74
CA PRO A 810 20.89 48.46 47.34
C PRO A 810 22.43 48.21 47.06
N ALA A 811 22.76 47.89 45.78
CA ALA A 811 24.03 48.18 45.03
C ALA A 811 25.36 47.50 45.47
N ALA A 812 26.46 47.43 44.68
CA ALA A 812 26.85 48.04 43.38
C ALA A 812 27.78 47.13 42.52
N ALA A 813 28.14 47.57 41.30
CA ALA A 813 29.13 46.98 40.36
C ALA A 813 30.54 47.67 40.50
N PRO A 814 31.65 47.39 39.74
CA PRO A 814 31.77 46.79 38.39
C PRO A 814 32.94 45.77 38.17
N ALA A 815 33.30 45.56 36.89
CA ALA A 815 34.23 44.57 36.30
C ALA A 815 35.74 45.05 36.29
N PRO A 816 36.77 44.45 35.60
CA PRO A 816 36.72 43.49 34.47
C PRO A 816 37.85 42.39 34.31
N ALA A 817 37.70 41.61 33.22
CA ALA A 817 38.75 41.10 32.29
C ALA A 817 39.41 39.69 32.46
N ALA A 818 39.90 39.20 31.29
CA ALA A 818 40.87 38.13 31.00
C ALA A 818 40.42 36.64 30.95
N ASP A 819 40.15 36.18 29.72
CA ASP A 819 40.62 34.96 29.03
C ASP A 819 41.10 33.72 29.83
N ALA A 820 40.45 32.56 29.58
CA ALA A 820 41.07 31.35 28.99
C ALA A 820 40.11 30.14 29.00
N ALA A 821 40.15 29.31 27.97
CA ALA A 821 39.45 28.01 27.94
C ALA A 821 40.34 26.86 28.46
N PRO A 822 39.80 25.93 29.27
CA PRO A 822 40.45 24.64 29.50
C PRO A 822 39.57 23.42 29.17
N ALA A 823 40.23 22.30 28.87
CA ALA A 823 39.61 21.08 28.37
C ALA A 823 38.97 20.17 29.45
N ARG A 824 38.15 19.22 28.98
CA ARG A 824 37.51 18.15 29.76
C ARG A 824 38.48 17.41 30.70
N LYS A 825 38.08 17.14 31.94
CA LYS A 825 38.65 16.06 32.77
C LYS A 825 37.57 15.26 33.49
N SER A 826 37.77 13.94 33.53
CA SER A 826 36.92 12.97 34.23
C SER A 826 37.20 12.95 35.73
N TRP A 827 36.16 12.80 36.55
CA TRP A 827 36.27 12.67 38.00
C TRP A 827 36.00 11.22 38.47
N LYS A 828 36.69 10.78 39.53
CA LYS A 828 36.37 9.58 40.31
C LYS A 828 36.40 9.95 41.80
N PRO A 829 35.48 9.41 42.63
CA PRO A 829 35.30 9.84 44.01
C PRO A 829 36.27 9.18 44.99
N LYS A 830 36.37 9.77 46.19
CA LYS A 830 37.01 9.19 47.37
C LYS A 830 36.03 9.24 48.56
N ALA A 831 36.10 8.23 49.43
CA ALA A 831 35.36 8.07 50.68
C ALA A 831 36.36 8.12 51.86
N ALA A 832 35.99 8.27 53.14
CA ALA A 832 34.82 8.84 53.83
C ALA A 832 35.16 8.89 55.34
N ASP A 833 34.46 9.70 56.14
CA ASP A 833 34.40 9.65 57.62
C ASP A 833 32.98 10.15 58.02
N ASP A 834 32.13 9.59 58.91
CA ASP A 834 32.17 8.80 60.17
C ASP A 834 32.22 9.60 61.49
N VAL A 835 31.13 9.51 62.28
CA VAL A 835 31.09 9.65 63.76
C VAL A 835 29.96 8.80 64.36
N SER A 836 30.21 8.12 65.48
CA SER A 836 29.29 7.20 66.22
C SER A 836 28.64 7.91 67.47
N ALA A 837 28.02 7.31 68.51
CA ALA A 837 27.91 5.92 68.97
C ALA A 837 26.79 5.71 70.04
N ALA A 838 26.33 4.44 70.18
CA ALA A 838 26.07 3.67 71.43
C ALA A 838 25.11 4.20 72.55
N PRO A 839 24.66 3.38 73.53
CA PRO A 839 24.82 1.92 73.80
C PRO A 839 23.50 1.13 73.48
N ALA A 840 23.10 -0.05 74.02
CA ALA A 840 23.55 -0.95 75.11
C ALA A 840 23.12 -2.44 74.87
N ALA A 841 23.15 -3.28 75.92
CA ALA A 841 22.71 -4.70 75.96
C ALA A 841 22.15 -5.05 77.39
N PRO A 842 21.66 -6.28 77.75
CA PRO A 842 22.40 -7.57 77.68
C PRO A 842 21.58 -8.88 77.40
N GLU A 843 22.32 -10.01 77.28
CA GLU A 843 21.92 -11.43 77.54
C GLU A 843 20.76 -12.09 76.73
N ALA A 844 20.57 -13.42 76.56
CA ALA A 844 21.28 -14.72 76.65
C ALA A 844 20.15 -15.81 76.74
N ALA A 845 20.23 -17.10 76.37
CA ALA A 845 21.14 -17.90 75.51
C ALA A 845 20.50 -19.30 75.18
N ALA A 846 21.11 -20.03 74.22
CA ALA A 846 21.17 -21.51 74.07
C ALA A 846 20.01 -22.36 73.45
N ALA A 847 20.45 -23.51 72.89
CA ALA A 847 19.78 -24.79 72.58
C ALA A 847 19.07 -25.04 71.20
N THR A 848 19.58 -26.08 70.51
CA THR A 848 19.06 -26.84 69.34
C THR A 848 18.26 -28.11 69.80
N PRO A 849 17.69 -29.00 68.95
CA PRO A 849 17.79 -29.16 67.48
C PRO A 849 16.48 -29.48 66.68
N SER A 850 16.65 -29.69 65.36
CA SER A 850 15.97 -30.67 64.47
C SER A 850 14.82 -30.26 63.52
N ALA A 851 14.92 -30.87 62.33
CA ALA A 851 14.18 -30.89 61.05
C ALA A 851 12.62 -30.91 61.09
N PRO A 852 11.87 -30.67 59.97
CA PRO A 852 12.26 -31.00 58.58
C PRO A 852 11.85 -30.04 57.42
N ALA A 853 12.06 -30.58 56.21
CA ALA A 853 11.74 -30.18 54.84
C ALA A 853 10.33 -29.56 54.58
N ASP A 854 9.97 -29.02 53.39
CA ASP A 854 10.58 -29.17 52.04
C ASP A 854 10.15 -28.02 51.08
N ALA A 855 11.00 -27.61 50.11
CA ALA A 855 10.64 -26.87 48.87
C ALA A 855 11.88 -26.35 48.09
N PRO A 856 12.11 -26.75 46.81
CA PRO A 856 13.23 -26.24 45.99
C PRO A 856 12.82 -25.19 44.94
N ALA A 857 13.58 -24.08 44.88
CA ALA A 857 13.55 -23.12 43.77
C ALA A 857 14.77 -23.33 42.83
N ARG A 858 14.57 -23.18 41.51
CA ARG A 858 15.61 -23.40 40.49
C ARG A 858 16.54 -22.19 40.34
N LYS A 859 17.85 -22.42 40.10
CA LYS A 859 18.65 -21.50 39.26
C LYS A 859 19.94 -22.12 38.66
N ALA A 860 20.09 -21.88 37.35
CA ALA A 860 21.33 -21.59 36.62
C ALA A 860 22.39 -22.68 36.29
N TRP A 861 23.09 -22.34 35.19
CA TRP A 861 24.41 -22.74 34.70
C TRP A 861 24.58 -23.92 33.72
N ALA A 862 25.37 -23.58 32.70
CA ALA A 862 25.75 -24.22 31.45
C ALA A 862 26.76 -25.41 31.59
N PRO A 863 27.21 -26.06 30.50
CA PRO A 863 27.70 -27.45 30.54
C PRO A 863 29.23 -27.63 30.47
N LYS A 864 29.73 -28.80 30.90
CA LYS A 864 30.84 -29.53 30.22
C LYS A 864 31.02 -31.01 30.64
N ALA A 865 30.90 -31.89 29.63
CA ALA A 865 31.68 -33.12 29.36
C ALA A 865 31.74 -34.33 30.34
N LYS A 866 31.58 -35.52 29.72
CA LYS A 866 31.97 -36.91 30.10
C LYS A 866 31.22 -37.65 31.24
N ALA A 867 30.40 -38.63 30.80
CA ALA A 867 30.39 -40.08 31.10
C ALA A 867 30.94 -40.60 32.46
N THR A 868 30.40 -41.68 33.07
CA THR A 868 29.99 -42.97 32.45
C THR A 868 28.90 -43.76 33.23
N GLY A 869 27.99 -44.44 32.50
CA GLY A 869 27.25 -45.65 32.94
C GLY A 869 26.13 -45.49 33.98
N SER A 870 25.13 -46.38 34.06
CA SER A 870 24.68 -47.42 33.10
C SER A 870 23.22 -47.84 33.40
N ASP A 871 22.59 -48.56 32.47
CA ASP A 871 21.40 -49.43 32.65
C ASP A 871 20.02 -48.74 32.89
N ASP A 872 18.88 -49.14 32.30
CA ASP A 872 18.62 -50.21 31.31
C ASP A 872 17.30 -49.98 30.49
N VAL A 873 17.01 -50.90 29.58
CA VAL A 873 15.79 -51.14 28.78
C VAL A 873 15.61 -50.32 27.48
N ASN A 874 15.37 -51.07 26.39
CA ASN A 874 15.31 -50.63 24.98
C ASN A 874 13.93 -50.98 24.37
N PRO A 875 13.52 -50.37 23.23
CA PRO A 875 13.43 -51.19 22.02
C PRO A 875 13.81 -50.48 20.69
N ALA A 876 14.29 -51.30 19.75
CA ALA A 876 14.66 -50.99 18.36
C ALA A 876 14.18 -52.16 17.44
N PRO A 877 14.53 -52.30 16.13
CA PRO A 877 15.32 -51.43 15.26
C PRO A 877 14.78 -51.24 13.81
N VAL A 878 15.46 -50.42 13.02
CA VAL A 878 15.66 -50.61 11.56
C VAL A 878 17.16 -50.39 11.29
N PRO A 879 17.84 -51.24 10.49
CA PRO A 879 19.30 -51.37 10.57
C PRO A 879 20.10 -50.42 9.65
N ALA A 880 21.41 -50.39 9.89
CA ALA A 880 22.43 -49.80 9.03
C ALA A 880 23.66 -50.72 8.97
N GLU A 881 24.45 -50.58 7.92
CA GLU A 881 25.84 -51.04 7.81
C GLU A 881 26.67 -49.91 7.20
N ALA A 882 28.00 -49.84 7.35
CA ALA A 882 28.96 -50.21 8.41
C ALA A 882 30.34 -49.85 7.81
N ALA A 883 31.36 -49.54 8.62
CA ALA A 883 32.68 -49.15 8.12
C ALA A 883 33.81 -49.90 8.85
N THR A 884 34.97 -50.01 8.18
CA THR A 884 36.22 -50.59 8.70
C THR A 884 37.44 -49.76 8.27
N GLU A 885 38.60 -50.00 8.90
CA GLU A 885 39.65 -48.98 9.08
C GLU A 885 40.98 -49.24 8.32
N ALA A 886 41.65 -48.13 7.94
CA ALA A 886 43.12 -47.91 7.98
C ALA A 886 44.06 -48.83 7.10
N PRO A 887 45.40 -48.58 6.99
CA PRO A 887 46.22 -47.51 7.58
C PRO A 887 47.25 -46.78 6.66
N ALA A 888 47.66 -45.58 7.11
CA ALA A 888 49.03 -45.01 7.12
C ALA A 888 49.99 -44.91 5.87
N ARG A 889 50.26 -43.64 5.50
CA ARG A 889 51.60 -42.97 5.32
C ARG A 889 52.49 -43.16 4.05
N LYS A 890 52.77 -41.99 3.44
CA LYS A 890 54.07 -41.41 2.99
C LYS A 890 54.64 -41.66 1.55
N ALA A 891 54.83 -40.51 0.86
CA ALA A 891 56.07 -39.97 0.27
C ALA A 891 56.37 -40.02 -1.26
N TRP A 892 56.71 -38.81 -1.77
CA TRP A 892 57.56 -38.41 -2.92
C TRP A 892 57.24 -38.83 -4.39
N ALA A 893 57.16 -37.81 -5.25
CA ALA A 893 57.23 -37.79 -6.73
C ALA A 893 58.71 -37.97 -7.24
N PRO A 894 59.12 -37.79 -8.54
CA PRO A 894 58.41 -37.12 -9.66
C PRO A 894 58.68 -37.57 -11.14
N LYS A 895 58.04 -36.82 -12.07
CA LYS A 895 58.50 -36.33 -13.41
C LYS A 895 58.19 -37.08 -14.74
N ALA A 896 57.80 -36.25 -15.73
CA ALA A 896 58.07 -36.29 -17.18
C ALA A 896 57.29 -37.27 -18.10
N LYS A 897 57.03 -36.98 -19.40
CA LYS A 897 56.83 -35.71 -20.16
C LYS A 897 56.28 -36.01 -21.60
N ALA A 898 55.30 -35.23 -22.08
CA ALA A 898 54.91 -34.92 -23.49
C ALA A 898 54.71 -36.02 -24.58
N ALA A 899 53.59 -35.94 -25.33
CA ALA A 899 53.52 -35.89 -26.81
C ALA A 899 52.06 -35.71 -27.33
N GLU A 900 51.89 -35.30 -28.58
CA GLU A 900 50.65 -34.98 -29.34
C GLU A 900 50.77 -35.60 -30.77
N PRO A 901 49.85 -35.44 -31.79
CA PRO A 901 48.53 -34.78 -31.86
C PRO A 901 47.41 -35.52 -32.70
N ALA A 902 46.28 -34.81 -32.91
CA ALA A 902 45.51 -34.66 -34.19
C ALA A 902 44.19 -35.42 -34.53
N ALA A 903 43.34 -34.69 -35.30
CA ALA A 903 42.36 -35.11 -36.35
C ALA A 903 40.83 -35.30 -36.05
N GLU A 904 40.07 -34.20 -36.22
CA GLU A 904 38.98 -33.97 -37.22
C GLU A 904 37.58 -34.68 -37.27
N ALA A 905 36.59 -33.87 -37.69
CA ALA A 905 35.40 -34.17 -38.53
C ALA A 905 34.07 -34.78 -37.97
N ALA A 906 33.00 -34.53 -38.75
CA ALA A 906 31.59 -34.97 -38.67
C ALA A 906 31.03 -35.02 -40.13
N PRO A 907 29.71 -35.23 -40.48
CA PRO A 907 28.49 -35.49 -39.69
C PRO A 907 27.54 -36.58 -40.33
N ALA A 908 26.24 -36.56 -39.93
CA ALA A 908 25.03 -36.77 -40.78
C ALA A 908 24.23 -38.12 -40.85
N THR A 909 22.90 -37.94 -40.67
CA THR A 909 21.72 -38.54 -41.39
C THR A 909 21.24 -40.00 -41.27
N ALA A 910 19.90 -40.11 -41.13
CA ALA A 910 18.96 -41.10 -41.70
C ALA A 910 18.99 -42.58 -41.20
N GLU A 911 17.95 -43.41 -41.41
CA GLU A 911 16.47 -43.26 -41.44
C GLU A 911 15.82 -44.67 -41.39
N ALA A 912 14.50 -44.75 -41.16
CA ALA A 912 13.60 -45.90 -41.43
C ALA A 912 13.58 -47.09 -40.45
N ALA A 913 12.45 -47.83 -40.52
CA ALA A 913 12.10 -49.03 -39.75
C ALA A 913 12.09 -50.27 -40.68
N PRO A 914 11.59 -51.48 -40.31
CA PRO A 914 10.19 -51.72 -39.93
C PRO A 914 9.96 -52.79 -38.84
N VAL A 915 8.68 -53.08 -38.62
CA VAL A 915 8.09 -54.07 -37.71
C VAL A 915 8.36 -55.54 -38.09
N GLU A 916 8.28 -56.43 -37.10
CA GLU A 916 7.29 -57.52 -37.13
C GLU A 916 6.90 -57.97 -35.70
N ALA A 917 5.93 -58.88 -35.56
CA ALA A 917 5.37 -59.34 -34.28
C ALA A 917 5.08 -60.85 -34.33
N VAL A 918 4.86 -61.52 -33.17
CA VAL A 918 3.86 -62.61 -32.96
C VAL A 918 3.94 -63.24 -31.55
N GLN A 919 2.80 -63.16 -30.84
CA GLN A 919 2.13 -64.13 -29.95
C GLN A 919 2.86 -64.97 -28.85
N THR A 920 2.34 -64.83 -27.63
CA THR A 920 1.93 -65.87 -26.63
C THR A 920 2.87 -67.01 -26.18
N ALA A 921 3.12 -67.09 -24.86
CA ALA A 921 2.81 -68.28 -24.02
C ALA A 921 2.92 -67.99 -22.50
N ALA A 922 2.22 -68.79 -21.68
CA ALA A 922 2.26 -68.88 -20.20
C ALA A 922 1.83 -70.32 -19.80
N PRO A 923 1.93 -70.82 -18.53
CA PRO A 923 2.33 -70.21 -17.25
C PRO A 923 3.79 -70.58 -16.87
N ALA A 924 4.27 -71.00 -15.68
CA ALA A 924 3.77 -71.42 -14.35
C ALA A 924 4.95 -71.47 -13.33
N ALA A 925 4.85 -71.65 -12.01
CA ALA A 925 3.74 -71.66 -11.01
C ALA A 925 4.31 -71.58 -9.56
N GLY A 926 3.47 -71.29 -8.56
CA GLY A 926 3.78 -71.40 -7.11
C GLY A 926 4.47 -70.18 -6.46
N GLU A 927 4.35 -69.90 -5.16
CA GLU A 927 3.45 -70.42 -4.10
C GLU A 927 3.09 -69.29 -3.08
N ARG A 928 2.04 -69.50 -2.25
CA ARG A 928 1.63 -68.61 -1.14
C ARG A 928 0.91 -69.38 -0.01
N PRO A 929 1.19 -69.06 1.27
CA PRO A 929 0.29 -69.32 2.40
C PRO A 929 -0.14 -68.01 3.11
N LYS A 930 -1.45 -67.73 3.29
CA LYS A 930 -2.27 -67.91 4.53
C LYS A 930 -2.21 -66.68 5.50
N TRP A 931 -3.17 -66.36 6.39
CA TRP A 931 -4.61 -66.67 6.69
C TRP A 931 -4.97 -65.71 7.89
N LYS A 932 -6.17 -65.17 8.20
CA LYS A 932 -7.58 -65.34 7.78
C LYS A 932 -8.45 -64.16 8.33
N PRO A 933 -9.58 -63.76 7.71
CA PRO A 933 -10.64 -62.98 8.37
C PRO A 933 -11.82 -63.85 8.87
N GLY A 934 -12.73 -63.24 9.65
CA GLY A 934 -14.11 -63.67 9.86
C GLY A 934 -15.04 -62.45 9.77
N GLY A 935 -16.33 -62.54 9.46
CA GLY A 935 -17.23 -63.70 9.39
C GLY A 935 -18.33 -63.57 10.47
N ALA A 936 -19.63 -63.71 10.21
CA ALA A 936 -20.37 -64.15 9.01
C ALA A 936 -21.70 -63.33 8.92
N LYS A 937 -22.79 -63.67 8.21
CA LYS A 937 -23.26 -64.91 7.57
C LYS A 937 -24.36 -64.58 6.54
N ALA A 938 -24.52 -65.38 5.49
CA ALA A 938 -25.65 -65.30 4.55
C ALA A 938 -26.04 -66.71 4.09
N ALA A 939 -27.27 -66.87 3.57
CA ALA A 939 -27.78 -68.09 2.95
C ALA A 939 -28.78 -67.74 1.83
N ALA A 940 -28.88 -68.62 0.84
CA ALA A 940 -29.70 -68.54 -0.38
C ALA A 940 -30.07 -70.01 -0.77
N PRO A 941 -30.63 -70.34 -1.97
CA PRO A 941 -31.20 -69.53 -3.05
C PRO A 941 -32.59 -70.02 -3.55
N ALA A 942 -33.20 -69.35 -4.55
CA ALA A 942 -34.06 -69.99 -5.56
C ALA A 942 -34.39 -69.09 -6.80
N SER A 943 -34.60 -69.78 -7.92
CA SER A 943 -35.06 -69.47 -9.28
C SER A 943 -36.09 -68.35 -9.60
N GLU A 944 -35.91 -67.78 -10.81
CA GLU A 944 -36.90 -67.47 -11.87
C GLU A 944 -37.81 -66.20 -11.86
N THR A 945 -37.97 -65.66 -13.07
CA THR A 945 -38.80 -64.54 -13.56
C THR A 945 -40.06 -65.06 -14.29
N PRO A 946 -41.04 -64.24 -14.76
CA PRO A 946 -41.27 -62.78 -14.65
C PRO A 946 -42.75 -62.40 -14.26
N ALA A 947 -43.18 -61.17 -14.60
CA ALA A 947 -44.56 -60.68 -14.86
C ALA A 947 -45.18 -59.64 -13.88
N ALA A 948 -46.29 -59.02 -14.32
CA ALA A 948 -46.71 -57.65 -14.00
C ALA A 948 -47.89 -57.53 -12.97
N PRO A 949 -48.19 -56.30 -12.46
CA PRO A 949 -49.24 -56.06 -11.45
C PRO A 949 -50.54 -55.42 -12.00
N VAL A 950 -51.69 -55.80 -11.42
CA VAL A 950 -53.06 -55.21 -11.48
C VAL A 950 -53.92 -55.89 -10.38
N PRO A 951 -55.18 -55.49 -10.04
CA PRO A 951 -56.04 -54.38 -10.53
C PRO A 951 -56.32 -53.33 -9.40
N THR A 952 -57.21 -52.32 -9.45
CA THR A 952 -58.53 -52.06 -10.09
C THR A 952 -58.66 -50.54 -10.40
N ASP A 953 -59.10 -50.12 -11.60
CA ASP A 953 -60.48 -49.70 -12.02
C ASP A 953 -60.95 -48.36 -11.42
N GLU A 954 -61.70 -47.45 -12.09
CA GLU A 954 -62.54 -47.55 -13.31
C GLU A 954 -62.20 -46.48 -14.41
N ALA A 955 -63.02 -46.43 -15.48
CA ALA A 955 -62.89 -45.58 -16.69
C ALA A 955 -63.78 -44.28 -16.61
N THR A 956 -64.02 -43.40 -17.61
CA THR A 956 -64.15 -43.58 -19.08
C THR A 956 -64.07 -42.26 -19.90
N GLN A 957 -63.19 -42.22 -20.91
CA GLN A 957 -63.24 -41.56 -22.25
C GLN A 957 -63.68 -40.08 -22.49
N THR A 958 -63.23 -39.59 -23.67
CA THR A 958 -63.66 -38.41 -24.47
C THR A 958 -63.15 -37.02 -24.07
N ALA A 959 -63.07 -36.03 -24.98
CA ALA A 959 -62.24 -35.85 -26.19
C ALA A 959 -62.58 -34.51 -26.90
N VAL A 960 -61.78 -34.11 -27.91
CA VAL A 960 -62.09 -33.11 -28.97
C VAL A 960 -61.92 -31.59 -28.65
N SER A 961 -60.89 -31.00 -29.29
CA SER A 961 -60.77 -29.62 -29.85
C SER A 961 -60.74 -28.34 -28.99
N ALA A 962 -59.83 -27.43 -29.40
CA ALA A 962 -59.94 -25.96 -29.25
C ALA A 962 -60.50 -25.34 -30.55
N PRO A 963 -60.91 -24.05 -30.59
CA PRO A 963 -59.97 -22.98 -30.99
C PRO A 963 -60.26 -21.52 -30.52
N THR A 964 -59.27 -20.63 -30.68
CA THR A 964 -59.34 -19.13 -30.83
C THR A 964 -59.99 -18.29 -29.69
N GLY A 965 -59.62 -17.02 -29.43
CA GLY A 965 -58.59 -16.08 -29.94
C GLY A 965 -58.25 -15.06 -28.81
N GLU A 966 -57.56 -13.93 -28.97
CA GLU A 966 -56.92 -13.27 -30.12
C GLU A 966 -55.72 -12.38 -29.66
N ARG A 967 -55.15 -11.53 -30.52
CA ARG A 967 -54.00 -10.61 -30.23
C ARG A 967 -54.53 -9.17 -29.91
N LYS A 968 -53.77 -8.10 -29.58
CA LYS A 968 -52.35 -7.71 -29.84
C LYS A 968 -51.88 -6.46 -29.04
N LYS A 969 -50.70 -6.55 -28.42
CA LYS A 969 -49.68 -5.52 -28.04
C LYS A 969 -49.81 -4.06 -28.60
N TRP A 970 -49.72 -2.99 -27.77
CA TRP A 970 -48.51 -2.15 -27.48
C TRP A 970 -48.80 -0.85 -26.65
N ALA A 971 -47.82 0.07 -26.50
CA ALA A 971 -47.76 1.26 -25.60
C ALA A 971 -47.66 2.61 -26.43
N PRO A 972 -47.28 3.84 -25.95
CA PRO A 972 -46.69 4.30 -24.65
C PRO A 972 -47.03 5.75 -24.13
N LYS A 973 -46.27 6.21 -23.09
CA LYS A 973 -45.82 7.60 -22.75
C LYS A 973 -46.69 8.64 -21.96
N ALA A 974 -46.12 9.04 -20.80
CA ALA A 974 -45.65 10.42 -20.43
C ALA A 974 -46.46 11.42 -19.52
N LYS A 975 -45.70 11.96 -18.52
CA LYS A 975 -45.69 13.33 -17.92
C LYS A 975 -46.75 13.78 -16.88
N ALA A 976 -46.42 14.92 -16.24
CA ALA A 976 -47.05 15.65 -15.11
C ALA A 976 -46.93 14.95 -13.73
N GLU A 977 -46.49 15.54 -12.60
CA GLU A 977 -46.54 16.92 -11.99
C GLU A 977 -47.71 17.09 -10.98
N GLY A 978 -47.46 17.79 -9.86
CA GLY A 978 -48.32 17.87 -8.66
C GLY A 978 -47.88 16.84 -7.57
N GLU A 979 -47.29 17.15 -6.42
CA GLU A 979 -47.20 18.33 -5.53
C GLU A 979 -48.25 18.38 -4.39
N GLN A 980 -47.74 18.57 -3.16
CA GLN A 980 -48.40 18.96 -1.89
C GLN A 980 -49.78 18.37 -1.51
N ALA A 981 -49.82 17.61 -0.41
CA ALA A 981 -50.32 18.11 0.89
C ALA A 981 -50.45 17.00 1.97
N ALA A 982 -50.22 17.35 3.23
CA ALA A 982 -50.69 16.61 4.41
C ALA A 982 -52.02 17.25 4.91
N PRO A 983 -52.82 16.62 5.80
CA PRO A 983 -52.39 16.40 7.19
C PRO A 983 -52.89 15.11 7.89
N THR A 984 -52.32 14.92 9.08
CA THR A 984 -52.75 14.15 10.27
C THR A 984 -54.10 14.64 10.86
N PRO A 985 -54.68 14.10 11.98
CA PRO A 985 -54.16 13.11 12.96
C PRO A 985 -55.16 12.01 13.46
N ALA A 986 -54.67 11.20 14.43
CA ALA A 986 -55.40 10.65 15.61
C ALA A 986 -56.35 9.43 15.46
N VAL A 987 -56.61 8.60 16.50
CA VAL A 987 -55.85 8.23 17.74
C VAL A 987 -56.33 6.83 18.19
N ALA A 988 -55.43 6.08 18.85
CA ALA A 988 -55.52 4.79 19.57
C ALA A 988 -56.88 4.10 19.89
N VAL A 989 -56.89 2.76 19.78
CA VAL A 989 -57.36 1.80 20.81
C VAL A 989 -56.44 0.56 20.80
N ALA A 990 -56.18 -0.05 21.96
CA ALA A 990 -55.52 -1.36 22.13
C ALA A 990 -56.44 -2.31 22.96
N PRO A 991 -56.21 -3.64 22.99
CA PRO A 991 -55.35 -4.14 24.07
C PRO A 991 -54.51 -5.42 23.77
N ALA A 992 -53.60 -5.65 24.72
CA ALA A 992 -52.59 -6.69 24.87
C ALA A 992 -52.95 -8.18 24.66
N ALA A 993 -51.92 -8.95 24.27
CA ALA A 993 -51.45 -10.13 25.00
C ALA A 993 -49.91 -10.24 24.84
N ALA A 994 -49.18 -10.82 25.80
CA ALA A 994 -47.71 -10.77 25.83
C ALA A 994 -47.06 -12.07 26.34
N VAL A 995 -45.80 -12.30 25.94
CA VAL A 995 -44.85 -13.28 26.52
C VAL A 995 -43.49 -12.58 26.66
N ALA A 996 -42.77 -12.81 27.77
CA ALA A 996 -41.59 -12.04 28.16
C ALA A 996 -40.29 -12.88 28.18
N PRO A 997 -39.11 -12.25 28.01
CA PRO A 997 -37.82 -12.84 28.38
C PRO A 997 -37.56 -12.72 29.89
N ALA A 998 -36.74 -13.62 30.44
CA ALA A 998 -36.41 -13.64 31.87
C ALA A 998 -35.01 -13.08 32.17
N SER A 999 -34.85 -12.45 33.34
CA SER A 999 -33.59 -11.98 33.91
C SER A 999 -33.24 -12.74 35.20
N ALA A 1000 -31.96 -12.72 35.59
CA ALA A 1000 -31.49 -13.22 36.88
C ALA A 1000 -30.48 -12.24 37.51
N ALA A 1001 -30.45 -12.18 38.85
CA ALA A 1001 -29.76 -11.17 39.66
C ALA A 1001 -29.11 -11.83 40.91
N PRO A 1002 -28.42 -11.09 41.82
CA PRO A 1002 -27.26 -11.61 42.57
C PRO A 1002 -27.53 -12.19 43.97
N THR A 1003 -26.52 -12.90 44.52
CA THR A 1003 -26.44 -13.32 45.94
C THR A 1003 -25.00 -13.36 46.48
N THR A 1004 -24.80 -12.89 47.71
CA THR A 1004 -23.63 -13.03 48.63
C THR A 1004 -24.16 -12.96 50.08
N PRO A 1005 -23.39 -13.05 51.20
CA PRO A 1005 -21.94 -13.29 51.41
C PRO A 1005 -21.60 -14.37 52.49
N ALA A 1006 -20.29 -14.61 52.74
CA ALA A 1006 -19.59 -15.07 53.98
C ALA A 1006 -18.37 -15.97 53.64
N GLU A 1007 -17.20 -15.98 54.31
CA GLU A 1007 -16.51 -15.03 55.21
C GLU A 1007 -14.97 -15.33 55.16
N VAL A 1008 -14.10 -14.53 55.81
CA VAL A 1008 -12.62 -14.51 55.63
C VAL A 1008 -11.83 -15.03 56.87
N PRO A 1009 -10.52 -15.36 56.78
CA PRO A 1009 -9.41 -14.41 57.07
C PRO A 1009 -8.24 -14.47 56.04
N SER A 1010 -7.70 -13.38 55.48
CA SER A 1010 -6.67 -12.41 55.98
C SER A 1010 -5.27 -13.03 56.26
N VAL A 1011 -4.12 -12.45 55.88
CA VAL A 1011 -3.51 -11.16 56.33
C VAL A 1011 -2.38 -10.65 55.37
N THR A 1012 -1.99 -9.37 55.52
CA THR A 1012 -0.90 -8.53 54.91
C THR A 1012 0.46 -9.17 54.52
N GLY A 1013 1.35 -8.55 53.71
CA GLY A 1013 1.37 -7.23 53.03
C GLY A 1013 2.78 -6.65 52.76
N GLU A 1014 2.87 -5.34 52.46
CA GLU A 1014 4.08 -4.48 52.35
C GLU A 1014 5.03 -4.58 51.11
N ARG A 1015 6.04 -3.69 51.04
CA ARG A 1015 6.67 -3.17 49.79
C ARG A 1015 8.16 -2.77 49.95
N LYS A 1016 8.95 -2.84 48.86
CA LYS A 1016 10.35 -2.33 48.70
C LYS A 1016 11.40 -3.19 49.48
N LYS A 1017 12.74 -3.08 49.32
CA LYS A 1017 13.60 -1.96 48.85
C LYS A 1017 15.01 -2.42 48.37
N TRP A 1018 15.38 -2.02 47.13
CA TRP A 1018 16.67 -1.54 46.58
C TRP A 1018 18.07 -1.86 47.19
N ASN A 1019 19.09 -1.87 46.29
CA ASN A 1019 20.53 -1.53 46.43
C ASN A 1019 21.60 -2.68 46.58
N PRO A 1020 22.90 -2.42 46.23
CA PRO A 1020 23.73 -3.41 45.52
C PRO A 1020 25.21 -3.44 46.03
N ARG A 1021 26.20 -3.53 45.11
CA ARG A 1021 27.68 -3.49 45.29
C ARG A 1021 28.33 -4.78 45.84
N ALA A 1022 29.64 -5.02 45.68
CA ALA A 1022 30.64 -4.72 44.63
C ALA A 1022 32.02 -5.32 45.01
N THR A 1023 32.98 -5.33 44.06
CA THR A 1023 34.46 -5.24 44.30
C THR A 1023 35.17 -6.43 45.01
N PRO A 1024 36.54 -6.50 45.06
CA PRO A 1024 37.61 -5.79 44.30
C PRO A 1024 38.81 -6.70 43.83
N VAL A 1025 39.88 -6.06 43.28
CA VAL A 1025 41.29 -6.51 43.06
C VAL A 1025 41.54 -7.72 42.12
N SER A 1026 42.68 -7.85 41.40
CA SER A 1026 43.94 -7.08 41.28
C SER A 1026 44.50 -7.14 39.82
N ALA A 1027 45.71 -6.66 39.47
CA ALA A 1027 46.30 -5.30 39.51
C ALA A 1027 47.83 -5.37 39.17
N ALA A 1028 48.22 -5.01 37.94
CA ALA A 1028 49.59 -4.71 37.44
C ALA A 1028 49.45 -4.28 35.95
N SER A 1029 49.84 -3.08 35.45
CA SER A 1029 51.20 -2.56 35.15
C SER A 1029 51.99 -3.44 34.17
N THR A 1030 52.59 -2.96 33.05
CA THR A 1030 53.12 -1.61 32.70
C THR A 1030 52.94 -1.23 31.21
N ALA A 1031 53.43 -0.03 30.82
CA ALA A 1031 53.72 0.48 29.47
C ALA A 1031 55.03 1.33 29.55
N PRO A 1032 55.60 1.95 28.49
CA PRO A 1032 55.26 1.98 27.04
C PRO A 1032 56.46 1.69 26.09
N ALA A 1033 56.29 1.76 24.76
CA ALA A 1033 57.30 2.24 23.76
C ALA A 1033 56.83 2.16 22.28
N ALA A 1034 57.45 2.98 21.42
CA ALA A 1034 57.54 2.96 19.94
C ALA A 1034 58.81 3.79 19.55
N PRO A 1035 59.34 3.81 18.31
CA PRO A 1035 58.85 3.25 17.03
C PRO A 1035 59.91 2.42 16.23
N ASP A 1036 59.64 2.16 14.93
CA ASP A 1036 60.57 1.85 13.82
C ASP A 1036 61.41 0.53 13.84
N ALA A 1037 61.67 -0.19 12.72
CA ALA A 1037 61.22 -0.10 11.32
C ALA A 1037 61.43 -1.43 10.52
N VAL A 1038 60.76 -1.55 9.35
CA VAL A 1038 61.01 -2.43 8.16
C VAL A 1038 61.25 -3.95 8.34
N ALA A 1039 60.32 -4.77 7.80
CA ALA A 1039 60.61 -6.05 7.10
C ALA A 1039 59.45 -6.45 6.15
N ALA A 1040 59.73 -7.29 5.15
CA ALA A 1040 58.85 -7.58 4.01
C ALA A 1040 57.66 -8.53 4.28
N ALA A 1041 56.69 -8.53 3.35
CA ALA A 1041 55.50 -9.40 3.33
C ALA A 1041 55.83 -10.85 2.87
N PRO A 1042 54.81 -11.73 2.77
CA PRO A 1042 54.21 -11.87 1.44
C PRO A 1042 52.67 -11.89 1.43
N ALA A 1043 52.09 -11.27 0.40
CA ALA A 1043 50.80 -11.69 -0.12
C ALA A 1043 50.99 -12.90 -1.06
N VAL A 1044 50.01 -13.79 -1.14
CA VAL A 1044 49.99 -14.89 -2.13
C VAL A 1044 48.78 -14.71 -3.03
N ALA A 1045 49.04 -14.22 -4.24
CA ALA A 1045 48.11 -14.20 -5.37
C ALA A 1045 48.16 -15.58 -6.12
N PRO A 1046 47.28 -15.85 -7.11
CA PRO A 1046 47.12 -17.19 -7.66
C PRO A 1046 48.21 -17.56 -8.68
N ILE A 1047 48.31 -18.85 -9.01
CA ILE A 1047 49.02 -19.34 -10.19
C ILE A 1047 48.10 -20.23 -11.03
N THR A 1048 48.06 -19.94 -12.32
CA THR A 1048 47.33 -20.61 -13.41
C THR A 1048 48.31 -21.10 -14.46
N GLU A 1049 47.98 -22.16 -15.19
CA GLU A 1049 48.50 -22.47 -16.54
C GLU A 1049 47.49 -23.48 -17.19
N HIS A 1050 46.93 -23.32 -18.40
CA HIS A 1050 47.20 -22.44 -19.57
C HIS A 1050 48.55 -22.67 -20.29
N VAL A 1051 48.80 -21.89 -21.38
CA VAL A 1051 49.67 -22.19 -22.55
C VAL A 1051 49.05 -23.26 -23.47
N HIS A 1052 48.92 -23.14 -24.81
CA HIS A 1052 48.99 -22.08 -25.85
C HIS A 1052 48.38 -22.70 -27.16
N LEU A 1053 48.02 -22.04 -28.28
CA LEU A 1053 47.89 -20.64 -28.72
C LEU A 1053 46.65 -20.59 -29.71
N GLU A 1054 46.48 -19.93 -30.88
CA GLU A 1054 47.23 -18.99 -31.72
C GLU A 1054 46.26 -18.14 -32.62
N GLN A 1055 46.83 -17.17 -33.35
CA GLN A 1055 46.35 -16.43 -34.55
C GLN A 1055 45.13 -15.47 -34.50
N VAL A 1056 45.47 -14.20 -34.24
CA VAL A 1056 45.20 -12.96 -35.04
C VAL A 1056 43.73 -12.66 -35.44
N GLY A 1057 43.19 -11.45 -35.17
CA GLY A 1057 43.87 -10.25 -34.65
C GLY A 1057 42.94 -9.09 -34.29
N GLU A 1058 43.56 -7.99 -33.90
CA GLU A 1058 42.96 -6.96 -33.02
C GLU A 1058 42.46 -5.71 -33.75
N ASN A 1059 41.69 -4.88 -33.05
CA ASN A 1059 42.21 -3.56 -32.66
C ASN A 1059 41.46 -2.99 -31.45
N SER A 1060 42.15 -2.16 -30.68
CA SER A 1060 41.79 -1.72 -29.33
C SER A 1060 41.29 -0.28 -29.26
N LEU A 1061 40.71 0.09 -28.10
CA LEU A 1061 40.45 1.46 -27.68
C LEU A 1061 40.67 1.58 -26.17
N GLU A 1062 41.75 2.24 -25.75
CA GLU A 1062 41.78 3.00 -24.49
C GLU A 1062 42.95 4.02 -24.48
N GLU A 1063 42.94 4.88 -23.45
CA GLU A 1063 43.83 6.02 -23.17
C GLU A 1063 43.70 7.30 -24.03
N GLY A 1064 43.77 8.46 -23.36
CA GLY A 1064 43.60 9.80 -23.94
C GLY A 1064 43.12 10.84 -22.91
N GLN A 1065 44.04 11.43 -22.15
CA GLN A 1065 43.74 12.37 -21.07
C GLN A 1065 43.66 13.85 -21.51
N GLN A 1066 42.86 14.64 -20.77
CA GLN A 1066 43.02 16.08 -20.44
C GLN A 1066 43.11 17.17 -21.54
N ALA A 1067 42.21 18.18 -21.40
CA ALA A 1067 42.38 19.62 -21.70
C ALA A 1067 42.68 20.04 -23.18
N THR A 1068 42.23 21.18 -23.70
CA THR A 1068 42.16 22.55 -23.15
C THR A 1068 41.12 23.46 -23.85
N THR A 1069 40.75 24.57 -23.19
CA THR A 1069 40.35 25.92 -23.71
C THR A 1069 39.36 26.10 -24.89
N ALA A 1070 38.38 26.97 -24.66
CA ALA A 1070 37.53 27.69 -25.64
C ALA A 1070 38.31 28.88 -26.31
N PRO A 1071 37.74 29.81 -27.12
CA PRO A 1071 36.32 30.08 -27.43
C PRO A 1071 35.99 30.47 -28.91
N ASP A 1072 34.84 31.13 -29.10
CA ASP A 1072 34.40 32.00 -30.20
C ASP A 1072 34.16 31.45 -31.63
N ALA A 1073 32.89 31.43 -32.06
CA ALA A 1073 32.36 32.39 -33.05
C ALA A 1073 30.86 32.17 -33.39
N THR A 1074 30.10 33.26 -33.46
CA THR A 1074 28.78 33.39 -34.13
C THR A 1074 28.94 34.26 -35.40
N PRO A 1075 27.93 34.45 -36.28
CA PRO A 1075 26.60 33.83 -36.41
C PRO A 1075 26.57 32.92 -37.69
N ASP A 1076 25.56 32.71 -38.54
CA ASP A 1076 24.31 33.41 -38.86
C ASP A 1076 23.40 32.56 -39.80
N VAL A 1077 22.28 33.13 -40.27
CA VAL A 1077 21.38 32.69 -41.37
C VAL A 1077 20.38 31.56 -41.05
N THR A 1078 19.17 31.98 -40.69
CA THR A 1078 17.89 31.27 -40.90
C THR A 1078 17.35 31.54 -42.32
N PRO A 1079 16.15 31.07 -42.73
CA PRO A 1079 15.50 29.76 -42.51
C PRO A 1079 15.12 29.06 -43.84
N ALA A 1080 14.78 27.76 -43.82
CA ALA A 1080 14.11 27.11 -44.95
C ALA A 1080 13.09 26.03 -44.54
N THR A 1081 11.82 26.33 -44.78
CA THR A 1081 10.66 25.43 -44.66
C THR A 1081 10.80 24.13 -45.49
N GLY A 1082 10.46 22.96 -44.93
CA GLY A 1082 10.55 21.71 -45.69
C GLY A 1082 9.88 20.48 -45.09
N ARG A 1083 8.53 20.40 -45.13
CA ARG A 1083 7.83 19.12 -44.89
C ARG A 1083 8.30 18.07 -45.91
N ARG A 1084 8.90 16.96 -45.47
CA ARG A 1084 9.03 15.76 -46.32
C ARG A 1084 8.40 14.52 -45.69
N LYS A 1085 7.50 13.96 -46.49
CA LYS A 1085 6.69 12.77 -46.29
C LYS A 1085 7.58 11.53 -46.12
N TRP A 1086 7.20 10.62 -45.22
CA TRP A 1086 7.90 9.37 -44.97
C TRP A 1086 7.44 8.30 -45.99
N GLU A 1087 8.38 7.59 -46.62
CA GLU A 1087 8.11 6.39 -47.42
C GLU A 1087 9.05 5.24 -47.02
N PRO A 1088 8.57 3.97 -47.00
CA PRO A 1088 9.24 2.89 -46.30
C PRO A 1088 10.33 2.19 -47.15
N LYS A 1089 11.52 2.01 -46.58
CA LYS A 1089 12.51 1.06 -47.14
C LYS A 1089 12.16 -0.38 -46.77
N LYS A 1090 12.10 -1.25 -47.78
CA LYS A 1090 12.09 -2.72 -47.61
C LYS A 1090 13.51 -3.23 -47.31
N LYS A 1091 13.55 -4.31 -46.52
CA LYS A 1091 14.56 -5.38 -46.47
C LYS A 1091 15.91 -5.13 -47.17
N SER A 1092 16.96 -5.05 -46.36
CA SER A 1092 18.08 -6.00 -46.43
C SER A 1092 18.16 -6.67 -45.07
#